data_AF-G7VZX1-F1
#
_entry.id   AF-G7VZX1-F1
#
_cell.length_a   1.000
_cell.length_b   1.000
_cell.length_c   1.000
_cell.angle_alpha   90.00
_cell.angle_beta   90.00
_cell.angle_gamma   90.00
#
_symmetry.space_group_name_H-M   'P 1'
#
loop_
_entity.id
_entity.type
_entity.pdbx_description
1 polymer ?
#
loop_
_entity_poly.entity_id
_entity_poly.type
_entity_poly.pdbx_seq_one_letter_code
_entity_poly.pdbx_strand_id
1 'polypeptide(L)'
;MTLYRSLWNKGCLILLSLVLSLTAFIGSPSNTASAAVADDFQASVMGPLAKINDWGAFKKQLQTLKSNGVYAITTDVWWGYVESAGDNQFDWSYYKTYADAVKEVGLKWVPIISTHKCGGNVGDDCNIPLPSWLSSKGSADEMQFKDESGYANNEALSPLWSGAGKQYDELYASFAENFAGYKSIIPKIYLSGGPSGELRYPSYYPAAGWSYPARGKFQAYTETAKNAFRAAMNEKYGSLDKINAAWGTKLSSLSQINPPSDGDGFYTNGGYNSTYGKDFLSWYQSVLENHLGVIGAAAHKNFDSVFGVRIGAKISGLHWQMNNPAMPHSTEHAGGYYDYNRLIQKFKDADLDLTFTALEMNDSGTAPNYSLPSTLVDTVSSIANAKGVRLNGENALPTGGSGFQKIEEKITKFGYHGFTLLRINNLVNSDGSPTGELDGFKQYIISKAKPGDNGGGTGNKVTIYYKKGFNSPYIHYRPAGGNWTAVPGVKMQDAEISGYAKITVDIGSASQLEAAFNDGNNNWDSNNTKNYLFSTGTSTYTPGDTSKAGTITSGTPSGTNPGEGGGTTNKVTIYYKKGFNSPYIHYRPAGGNWTAVPGVKMQDAEISGYAKITVDIGSASQLEAAFNDGNNNWDSNNTKNYFFTTGTSTYTPGSNGAAGTVQTGSPSGGSTPTDPESPSNPTPLSTDWSKQSIYFIMTDRFSNGDTSNDNYGGFNSNNSDMRKWHGGDFQGIINQLDYIQNMGFTAIWITPVTMQKSEFAYHGYHTYDFYAVDGHLGTMDKFKELIRKAHDKNIAVMLDVVVNHTGDFQPANGFAKAPFDKADWYHHNGDITGADYSSNNQTKIENGDVAGLDDLNQDNPATANELKNWIKWLLNESGVDGLRVDTAKHVPKGFLKDFDQAANTFTIGEIYSGDPAYVGDYTRYLDAALDFPMYYTIKDVFGRDQSMIKIKERYSDDRYYRDAQTNGVFIDNHDVKRFLNEASGKPGASSDKWPQLKAALGFTLTSRGIPIIYQGTEQGFSGGDDPANRENVVFNANHELYQYIAKLNRVRNSHPALQNGSQKEKWADDSFYSFQRSKNGDEAIVLINNSWSSQTRTISNFDNLSNGTRLTNQLSNDSIQINNGSITVTLAPKEVKIFTR
;
A
#
# COMPACT_ATOMS: atom_id res chain seq x y z
N MET A 1 30.95 -50.20 11.41
CA MET A 1 29.91 -49.16 11.56
C MET A 1 30.19 -48.13 12.66
N THR A 2 31.03 -48.43 13.66
CA THR A 2 31.36 -47.49 14.76
C THR A 2 32.45 -46.48 14.41
N LEU A 3 33.30 -46.75 13.41
CA LEU A 3 34.35 -45.82 12.94
C LEU A 3 33.81 -44.65 12.07
N TYR A 4 32.74 -44.89 11.29
CA TYR A 4 32.19 -43.90 10.35
C TYR A 4 31.42 -42.77 11.06
N ARG A 5 30.75 -43.06 12.18
CA ARG A 5 30.09 -42.03 13.02
C ARG A 5 31.07 -41.13 13.77
N SER A 6 32.27 -41.62 14.11
CA SER A 6 33.31 -40.82 14.78
C SER A 6 34.04 -39.86 13.82
N LEU A 7 34.15 -40.22 12.54
CA LEU A 7 34.79 -39.38 11.52
C LEU A 7 33.84 -38.28 11.01
N TRP A 8 32.53 -38.56 10.93
CA TRP A 8 31.50 -37.59 10.54
C TRP A 8 31.34 -36.45 11.57
N ASN A 9 31.31 -36.79 12.87
CA ASN A 9 31.18 -35.78 13.93
C ASN A 9 32.44 -34.89 14.08
N LYS A 10 33.64 -35.40 13.78
CA LYS A 10 34.88 -34.59 13.77
C LYS A 10 35.00 -33.73 12.51
N GLY A 11 34.47 -34.17 11.37
CA GLY A 11 34.42 -33.37 10.13
C GLY A 11 33.45 -32.18 10.23
N CYS A 12 32.28 -32.37 10.85
CA CYS A 12 31.32 -31.28 11.06
C CYS A 12 31.79 -30.22 12.08
N LEU A 13 32.55 -30.62 13.11
CA LEU A 13 33.12 -29.68 14.09
C LEU A 13 34.25 -28.83 13.49
N ILE A 14 35.05 -29.37 12.56
CA ILE A 14 36.12 -28.63 11.87
C ILE A 14 35.53 -27.63 10.85
N LEU A 15 34.46 -28.01 10.13
CA LEU A 15 33.74 -27.10 9.24
C LEU A 15 33.00 -25.98 10.00
N LEU A 16 32.45 -26.25 11.19
CA LEU A 16 31.84 -25.21 12.02
C LEU A 16 32.88 -24.20 12.53
N SER A 17 34.08 -24.66 12.91
CA SER A 17 35.18 -23.77 13.32
C SER A 17 35.83 -23.01 12.16
N LEU A 18 35.77 -23.51 10.92
CA LEU A 18 36.23 -22.78 9.74
C LEU A 18 35.23 -21.68 9.32
N VAL A 19 33.93 -21.92 9.48
CA VAL A 19 32.86 -20.93 9.21
C VAL A 19 32.83 -19.83 10.30
N LEU A 20 33.18 -20.17 11.55
CA LEU A 20 33.35 -19.21 12.65
C LEU A 20 34.66 -18.41 12.61
N SER A 21 35.64 -18.79 11.77
CA SER A 21 36.91 -18.05 11.62
C SER A 21 37.04 -17.28 10.29
N LEU A 22 36.23 -17.58 9.27
CA LEU A 22 36.16 -16.77 8.04
C LEU A 22 35.27 -15.53 8.13
N THR A 23 34.55 -15.33 9.24
CA THR A 23 33.79 -14.10 9.52
C THR A 23 34.63 -13.00 10.20
N ALA A 24 35.93 -13.24 10.44
CA ALA A 24 36.84 -12.28 11.08
C ALA A 24 37.70 -11.45 10.12
N PHE A 25 37.57 -11.58 8.79
CA PHE A 25 38.34 -10.80 7.81
C PHE A 25 37.51 -10.45 6.56
N ILE A 26 36.45 -9.66 6.75
CA ILE A 26 35.95 -8.78 5.69
C ILE A 26 35.89 -7.40 6.34
N GLY A 27 36.74 -6.50 5.84
CA GLY A 27 36.88 -5.15 6.36
C GLY A 27 35.53 -4.47 6.48
N SER A 28 35.27 -3.92 7.65
CA SER A 28 34.13 -3.07 7.92
C SER A 28 34.08 -1.96 6.86
N PRO A 29 32.96 -1.75 6.14
CA PRO A 29 32.72 -0.43 5.60
C PRO A 29 32.57 0.48 6.82
N SER A 30 33.56 1.32 7.05
CA SER A 30 33.53 2.41 8.01
C SER A 30 32.54 3.47 7.56
N ASN A 31 31.25 3.13 7.56
CA ASN A 31 30.20 4.11 7.69
C ASN A 31 30.04 4.36 9.19
N THR A 32 30.79 5.35 9.69
CA THR A 32 30.45 6.01 10.95
C THR A 32 29.01 6.52 10.82
N ALA A 33 28.05 5.77 11.36
CA ALA A 33 26.71 6.30 11.60
C ALA A 33 26.89 7.58 12.40
N SER A 34 26.46 8.71 11.83
CA SER A 34 26.48 10.00 12.50
C SER A 34 25.69 9.87 13.80
N ALA A 35 26.33 10.15 14.95
CA ALA A 35 25.70 10.16 16.26
C ALA A 35 24.73 11.34 16.35
N ALA A 36 23.52 11.15 15.84
CA ALA A 36 22.47 12.17 15.81
C ALA A 36 21.10 11.50 15.97
N VAL A 37 20.23 12.15 16.73
CA VAL A 37 18.78 11.88 16.70
C VAL A 37 18.22 12.24 15.31
N ALA A 38 16.99 11.82 15.00
CA ALA A 38 16.36 12.21 13.75
C ALA A 38 16.19 13.74 13.64
N ASP A 39 16.11 14.25 12.42
CA ASP A 39 16.05 15.70 12.16
C ASP A 39 14.87 16.41 12.81
N ASP A 40 13.78 15.68 13.02
CA ASP A 40 12.53 16.10 13.63
C ASP A 40 12.41 15.68 15.10
N PHE A 41 13.52 15.28 15.75
CA PHE A 41 13.49 14.86 17.14
C PHE A 41 12.90 15.92 18.08
N GLN A 42 11.95 15.51 18.92
CA GLN A 42 11.34 16.36 19.94
C GLN A 42 11.31 15.67 21.31
N ALA A 43 11.55 16.47 22.36
CA ALA A 43 11.41 16.04 23.74
C ALA A 43 10.03 16.40 24.28
N SER A 44 9.27 15.40 24.73
CA SER A 44 7.95 15.54 25.33
C SER A 44 7.97 15.10 26.79
N VAL A 45 6.96 15.48 27.56
CA VAL A 45 6.80 15.07 28.97
C VAL A 45 5.39 14.54 29.18
N MET A 46 5.28 13.40 29.86
CA MET A 46 3.97 12.84 30.18
C MET A 46 3.32 13.59 31.35
N GLY A 47 2.06 13.95 31.17
CA GLY A 47 1.24 14.56 32.21
C GLY A 47 1.06 13.67 33.44
N PRO A 48 0.47 14.21 34.51
CA PRO A 48 0.20 13.43 35.72
C PRO A 48 -0.90 12.39 35.44
N LEU A 49 -0.87 11.28 36.18
CA LEU A 49 -1.90 10.24 36.13
C LEU A 49 -3.21 10.72 36.77
N ALA A 50 -3.10 11.42 37.90
CA ALA A 50 -4.24 12.00 38.58
C ALA A 50 -4.91 13.10 37.75
N LYS A 51 -6.24 13.18 37.83
CA LYS A 51 -7.03 14.24 37.21
C LYS A 51 -6.61 15.61 37.75
N ILE A 52 -6.38 16.58 36.86
CA ILE A 52 -6.04 17.95 37.25
C ILE A 52 -7.24 18.60 37.96
N ASN A 53 -7.04 19.00 39.21
CA ASN A 53 -7.99 19.77 40.00
C ASN A 53 -7.52 21.22 40.24
N ASP A 54 -6.20 21.46 40.25
CA ASP A 54 -5.59 22.78 40.30
C ASP A 54 -4.95 23.14 38.94
N TRP A 55 -5.73 23.81 38.10
CA TRP A 55 -5.29 24.28 36.79
C TRP A 55 -4.22 25.38 36.88
N GLY A 56 -4.16 26.13 37.99
CA GLY A 56 -3.16 27.17 38.20
C GLY A 56 -1.77 26.56 38.45
N ALA A 57 -1.70 25.57 39.34
CA ALA A 57 -0.49 24.77 39.56
C ALA A 57 -0.02 24.08 38.27
N PHE A 58 -0.95 23.43 37.55
CA PHE A 58 -0.63 22.76 36.30
C PHE A 58 -0.08 23.73 35.23
N LYS A 59 -0.70 24.91 35.05
CA LYS A 59 -0.19 25.94 34.12
C LYS A 59 1.23 26.40 34.47
N LYS A 60 1.56 26.54 35.75
CA LYS A 60 2.95 26.88 36.17
C LYS A 60 3.93 25.78 35.79
N GLN A 61 3.55 24.51 35.97
CA GLN A 61 4.39 23.39 35.54
C GLN A 61 4.61 23.41 34.03
N LEU A 62 3.54 23.62 33.24
CA LEU A 62 3.62 23.75 31.79
C LEU A 62 4.54 24.91 31.36
N GLN A 63 4.45 26.07 32.03
CA GLN A 63 5.29 27.23 31.73
C GLN A 63 6.77 26.90 31.94
N THR A 64 7.11 26.24 33.04
CA THR A 64 8.49 25.82 33.34
C THR A 64 9.00 24.78 32.33
N LEU A 65 8.16 23.83 31.90
CA LEU A 65 8.54 22.90 30.84
C LEU A 65 8.80 23.63 29.51
N LYS A 66 7.89 24.54 29.13
CA LYS A 66 8.04 25.33 27.88
C LYS A 66 9.30 26.17 27.90
N SER A 67 9.59 26.86 29.01
CA SER A 67 10.80 27.69 29.14
C SER A 67 12.10 26.89 29.07
N ASN A 68 12.03 25.57 29.28
CA ASN A 68 13.17 24.68 29.18
C ASN A 68 13.28 23.94 27.85
N GLY A 69 12.37 24.20 26.90
CA GLY A 69 12.44 23.69 25.52
C GLY A 69 11.65 22.40 25.30
N VAL A 70 10.78 21.99 26.23
CA VAL A 70 9.85 20.88 26.00
C VAL A 70 8.92 21.24 24.84
N TYR A 71 8.72 20.28 23.94
CA TYR A 71 7.90 20.44 22.75
C TYR A 71 6.42 20.21 23.05
N ALA A 72 6.10 19.08 23.67
CA ALA A 72 4.73 18.65 23.89
C ALA A 72 4.52 18.00 25.26
N ILE A 73 3.25 17.98 25.68
CA ILE A 73 2.78 17.13 26.77
C ILE A 73 2.03 15.93 26.18
N THR A 74 2.42 14.72 26.58
CA THR A 74 1.62 13.52 26.31
C THR A 74 0.60 13.32 27.43
N THR A 75 -0.62 12.88 27.10
CA THR A 75 -1.70 12.77 28.08
C THR A 75 -2.58 11.57 27.83
N ASP A 76 -2.82 10.77 28.87
CA ASP A 76 -3.83 9.73 28.85
C ASP A 76 -5.25 10.32 28.78
N VAL A 77 -5.93 10.07 27.67
CA VAL A 77 -7.33 10.37 27.41
C VAL A 77 -8.15 9.14 27.77
N TRP A 78 -8.48 9.02 29.05
CA TRP A 78 -9.09 7.83 29.65
C TRP A 78 -10.48 7.58 29.10
N TRP A 79 -10.69 6.40 28.51
CA TRP A 79 -12.01 5.98 28.01
C TRP A 79 -13.07 6.01 29.12
N GLY A 80 -12.70 5.57 30.33
CA GLY A 80 -13.54 5.61 31.52
C GLY A 80 -13.92 7.01 32.02
N TYR A 81 -13.32 8.08 31.48
CA TYR A 81 -13.76 9.45 31.72
C TYR A 81 -14.67 9.95 30.60
N VAL A 82 -14.27 9.71 29.36
CA VAL A 82 -14.89 10.35 28.20
C VAL A 82 -16.14 9.66 27.72
N GLU A 83 -16.44 8.44 28.16
CA GLU A 83 -17.65 7.72 27.77
C GLU A 83 -18.24 6.94 28.96
N SER A 84 -18.19 7.51 30.16
CA SER A 84 -18.58 6.81 31.38
C SER A 84 -20.09 6.57 31.52
N ALA A 85 -20.93 7.47 31.01
CA ALA A 85 -22.36 7.50 31.24
C ALA A 85 -23.13 6.38 30.49
N GLY A 86 -22.63 6.00 29.31
CA GLY A 86 -23.28 5.03 28.44
C GLY A 86 -22.63 4.99 27.07
N ASP A 87 -22.95 3.95 26.31
CA ASP A 87 -22.52 3.77 24.91
C ASP A 87 -22.89 5.00 24.07
N ASN A 88 -21.90 5.58 23.41
CA ASN A 88 -21.93 6.82 22.64
C ASN A 88 -22.39 8.08 23.44
N GLN A 89 -22.27 8.08 24.77
CA GLN A 89 -22.53 9.25 25.61
C GLN A 89 -21.21 9.89 26.07
N PHE A 90 -20.68 10.77 25.22
CA PHE A 90 -19.34 11.32 25.40
C PHE A 90 -19.29 12.60 26.26
N ASP A 91 -18.28 12.70 27.13
CA ASP A 91 -17.91 13.91 27.86
C ASP A 91 -16.43 14.26 27.63
N TRP A 92 -16.20 15.19 26.71
CA TRP A 92 -14.87 15.71 26.38
C TRP A 92 -14.48 16.97 27.16
N SER A 93 -15.30 17.45 28.10
CA SER A 93 -15.15 18.77 28.73
C SER A 93 -13.83 18.94 29.47
N TYR A 94 -13.42 17.93 30.25
CA TYR A 94 -12.14 17.92 30.96
C TYR A 94 -10.96 18.02 30.00
N TYR A 95 -10.98 17.25 28.90
CA TYR A 95 -9.87 17.22 27.95
C TYR A 95 -9.83 18.46 27.05
N LYS A 96 -10.96 19.11 26.78
CA LYS A 96 -10.97 20.46 26.18
C LYS A 96 -10.30 21.48 27.10
N THR A 97 -10.63 21.45 28.40
CA THR A 97 -9.97 22.31 29.40
C THR A 97 -8.46 22.03 29.50
N TYR A 98 -8.07 20.76 29.41
CA TYR A 98 -6.66 20.35 29.37
C TYR A 98 -5.94 20.89 28.14
N ALA A 99 -6.53 20.69 26.95
CA ALA A 99 -5.99 21.17 25.69
C ALA A 99 -5.86 22.71 25.67
N ASP A 100 -6.84 23.43 26.24
CA ASP A 100 -6.79 24.88 26.40
C ASP A 100 -5.63 25.31 27.29
N ALA A 101 -5.40 24.64 28.43
CA ALA A 101 -4.27 24.95 29.32
C ALA A 101 -2.91 24.74 28.62
N VAL A 102 -2.78 23.69 27.81
CA VAL A 102 -1.56 23.42 27.01
C VAL A 102 -1.38 24.48 25.92
N LYS A 103 -2.46 24.80 25.19
CA LYS A 103 -2.49 25.81 24.14
C LYS A 103 -2.09 27.19 24.63
N GLU A 104 -2.62 27.60 25.78
CA GLU A 104 -2.37 28.92 26.40
C GLU A 104 -0.89 29.15 26.72
N VAL A 105 -0.17 28.08 27.08
CA VAL A 105 1.26 28.12 27.38
C VAL A 105 2.14 27.96 26.11
N GLY A 106 1.55 27.61 24.97
CA GLY A 106 2.27 27.45 23.70
C GLY A 106 3.05 26.14 23.59
N LEU A 107 2.66 25.13 24.36
CA LEU A 107 3.12 23.74 24.17
C LEU A 107 2.23 23.04 23.13
N LYS A 108 2.74 21.95 22.55
CA LYS A 108 1.94 21.02 21.76
C LYS A 108 1.31 19.96 22.68
N TRP A 109 0.26 19.29 22.23
CA TRP A 109 -0.47 18.27 22.99
C TRP A 109 -0.54 16.96 22.22
N VAL A 110 -0.05 15.87 22.81
CA VAL A 110 -0.06 14.53 22.22
C VAL A 110 -1.04 13.65 23.01
N PRO A 111 -2.30 13.53 22.58
CA PRO A 111 -3.28 12.70 23.25
C PRO A 111 -2.95 11.21 23.05
N ILE A 112 -3.07 10.43 24.11
CA ILE A 112 -3.12 8.96 24.09
C ILE A 112 -4.58 8.57 24.27
N ILE A 113 -5.20 7.93 23.29
CA ILE A 113 -6.58 7.46 23.44
C ILE A 113 -6.55 6.19 24.30
N SER A 114 -6.68 6.36 25.61
CA SER A 114 -6.39 5.35 26.63
C SER A 114 -7.62 4.46 26.87
N THR A 115 -7.80 3.49 25.98
CA THR A 115 -8.81 2.41 26.04
C THR A 115 -8.42 1.28 27.00
N HIS A 116 -7.75 1.62 28.09
CA HIS A 116 -7.33 0.72 29.15
C HIS A 116 -7.61 1.32 30.52
N LYS A 117 -7.58 0.47 31.56
CA LYS A 117 -7.73 0.85 32.95
C LYS A 117 -6.45 1.51 33.47
N CYS A 118 -6.61 2.59 34.24
CA CYS A 118 -5.58 3.14 35.12
C CYS A 118 -5.73 2.51 36.51
N GLY A 119 -4.68 1.88 37.03
CA GLY A 119 -4.70 1.20 38.33
C GLY A 119 -4.37 -0.29 38.21
N GLY A 120 -3.59 -0.81 39.15
CA GLY A 120 -3.20 -2.21 39.20
C GLY A 120 -1.85 -2.52 38.53
N ASN A 121 -1.24 -1.56 37.81
CA ASN A 121 0.12 -1.70 37.27
C ASN A 121 1.16 -0.99 38.16
N VAL A 122 2.43 -1.30 37.92
CA VAL A 122 3.55 -0.67 38.63
C VAL A 122 3.58 0.83 38.31
N GLY A 123 3.50 1.66 39.34
CA GLY A 123 3.55 3.13 39.20
C GLY A 123 2.18 3.80 39.06
N ASP A 124 1.09 3.03 38.98
CA ASP A 124 -0.26 3.60 38.97
C ASP A 124 -0.66 4.08 40.37
N ASP A 125 -1.01 5.36 40.51
CA ASP A 125 -1.62 5.99 41.69
C ASP A 125 -3.10 6.36 41.46
N CYS A 126 -3.72 5.70 40.48
CA CYS A 126 -5.03 6.00 39.93
C CYS A 126 -5.98 4.79 40.03
N ASN A 127 -7.28 5.06 39.89
CA ASN A 127 -8.33 4.04 39.75
C ASN A 127 -9.37 4.52 38.74
N ILE A 128 -9.11 4.23 37.46
CA ILE A 128 -9.95 4.65 36.34
C ILE A 128 -10.26 3.41 35.50
N PRO A 129 -11.38 2.70 35.76
CA PRO A 129 -11.75 1.51 35.00
C PRO A 129 -12.18 1.85 33.57
N LEU A 130 -12.29 0.83 32.72
CA LEU A 130 -13.04 0.92 31.48
C LEU A 130 -14.51 1.33 31.75
N PRO A 131 -15.23 1.92 30.78
CA PRO A 131 -16.63 2.25 30.95
C PRO A 131 -17.47 1.04 31.41
N SER A 132 -18.19 1.20 32.52
CA SER A 132 -18.86 0.06 33.17
C SER A 132 -19.97 -0.57 32.33
N TRP A 133 -20.59 0.20 31.43
CA TRP A 133 -21.66 -0.28 30.55
C TRP A 133 -21.18 -1.31 29.53
N LEU A 134 -19.87 -1.38 29.23
CA LEU A 134 -19.28 -2.39 28.36
C LEU A 134 -19.64 -3.81 28.82
N SER A 135 -19.77 -4.05 30.12
CA SER A 135 -20.13 -5.37 30.66
C SER A 135 -21.49 -5.88 30.22
N SER A 136 -22.36 -5.03 29.65
CA SER A 136 -23.65 -5.40 29.08
C SER A 136 -23.63 -5.68 27.57
N LYS A 137 -22.50 -5.47 26.90
CA LYS A 137 -22.38 -5.51 25.43
C LYS A 137 -21.82 -6.83 24.89
N GLY A 138 -21.19 -7.62 25.74
CA GLY A 138 -20.63 -8.92 25.40
C GLY A 138 -20.48 -9.80 26.64
N SER A 139 -20.13 -11.06 26.43
CA SER A 139 -19.84 -11.95 27.56
C SER A 139 -18.48 -11.59 28.17
N ALA A 140 -18.35 -11.75 29.49
CA ALA A 140 -17.07 -11.51 30.15
C ALA A 140 -15.94 -12.39 29.58
N ASP A 141 -16.25 -13.61 29.14
CA ASP A 141 -15.26 -14.53 28.56
C ASP A 141 -14.77 -14.08 27.18
N GLU A 142 -15.60 -13.40 26.38
CA GLU A 142 -15.16 -12.81 25.10
C GLU A 142 -14.35 -11.53 25.33
N MET A 143 -14.79 -10.70 26.27
CA MET A 143 -14.29 -9.33 26.45
C MET A 143 -13.03 -9.23 27.30
N GLN A 144 -12.73 -10.25 28.11
CA GLN A 144 -11.64 -10.23 29.08
C GLN A 144 -10.53 -11.21 28.69
N PHE A 145 -9.45 -11.17 29.47
CA PHE A 145 -8.37 -12.14 29.42
C PHE A 145 -8.50 -13.11 30.60
N LYS A 146 -7.95 -14.32 30.45
CA LYS A 146 -7.89 -15.29 31.54
C LYS A 146 -6.54 -15.97 31.55
N ASP A 147 -5.87 -15.95 32.71
CA ASP A 147 -4.51 -16.49 32.87
C ASP A 147 -4.49 -18.03 32.99
N GLU A 148 -3.28 -18.59 33.03
CA GLU A 148 -3.02 -20.03 33.23
C GLU A 148 -3.70 -20.64 34.47
N SER A 149 -3.97 -19.84 35.49
CA SER A 149 -4.60 -20.24 36.76
C SER A 149 -6.10 -19.92 36.81
N GLY A 150 -6.67 -19.36 35.75
CA GLY A 150 -8.08 -18.96 35.67
C GLY A 150 -8.39 -17.55 36.18
N TYR A 151 -7.39 -16.72 36.52
CA TYR A 151 -7.59 -15.33 36.91
C TYR A 151 -8.08 -14.50 35.72
N ALA A 152 -9.21 -13.82 35.88
CA ALA A 152 -9.77 -12.95 34.85
C ALA A 152 -9.20 -11.52 34.97
N ASN A 153 -8.74 -10.95 33.86
CA ASN A 153 -8.23 -9.58 33.78
C ASN A 153 -9.07 -8.76 32.79
N ASN A 154 -9.44 -7.54 33.21
CA ASN A 154 -10.28 -6.59 32.48
C ASN A 154 -9.61 -5.22 32.31
N GLU A 155 -8.28 -5.17 32.25
CA GLU A 155 -7.55 -3.91 32.07
C GLU A 155 -7.76 -3.30 30.69
N ALA A 156 -7.96 -4.12 29.66
CA ALA A 156 -8.33 -3.70 28.32
C ALA A 156 -9.31 -4.73 27.75
N LEU A 157 -9.99 -4.37 26.67
CA LEU A 157 -10.82 -5.33 25.94
C LEU A 157 -9.94 -6.36 25.21
N SER A 158 -10.34 -7.62 25.28
CA SER A 158 -9.73 -8.68 24.48
C SER A 158 -9.94 -8.40 22.98
N PRO A 159 -8.89 -8.51 22.15
CA PRO A 159 -9.02 -8.35 20.70
C PRO A 159 -9.93 -9.39 20.03
N LEU A 160 -10.23 -10.50 20.72
CA LEU A 160 -11.09 -11.56 20.21
C LEU A 160 -12.58 -11.23 20.35
N TRP A 161 -12.93 -10.19 21.11
CA TRP A 161 -14.30 -9.71 21.13
C TRP A 161 -14.60 -8.93 19.86
N SER A 162 -15.60 -9.38 19.10
CA SER A 162 -16.00 -8.75 17.83
C SER A 162 -16.43 -7.28 17.96
N GLY A 163 -16.84 -6.85 19.15
CA GLY A 163 -17.23 -5.47 19.43
C GLY A 163 -16.07 -4.50 19.67
N ALA A 164 -14.84 -4.99 19.93
CA ALA A 164 -13.73 -4.13 20.35
C ALA A 164 -13.38 -3.07 19.28
N GLY A 165 -13.24 -3.49 18.01
CA GLY A 165 -12.92 -2.60 16.89
C GLY A 165 -13.99 -1.54 16.66
N LYS A 166 -15.28 -1.91 16.77
CA LYS A 166 -16.41 -0.98 16.62
C LYS A 166 -16.34 0.15 17.65
N GLN A 167 -16.13 -0.22 18.91
CA GLN A 167 -16.17 0.74 20.02
C GLN A 167 -14.98 1.70 19.96
N TYR A 168 -13.83 1.22 19.50
CA TYR A 168 -12.66 2.08 19.30
C TYR A 168 -12.88 3.03 18.11
N ASP A 169 -13.47 2.57 17.01
CA ASP A 169 -13.87 3.42 15.88
C ASP A 169 -14.84 4.54 16.30
N GLU A 170 -15.86 4.22 17.10
CA GLU A 170 -16.82 5.20 17.65
C GLU A 170 -16.12 6.23 18.57
N LEU A 171 -15.25 5.78 19.47
CA LEU A 171 -14.46 6.65 20.34
C LEU A 171 -13.51 7.57 19.54
N TYR A 172 -12.84 7.02 18.51
CA TYR A 172 -11.93 7.79 17.65
C TYR A 172 -12.69 8.82 16.82
N ALA A 173 -13.82 8.45 16.23
CA ALA A 173 -14.68 9.39 15.50
C ALA A 173 -15.12 10.54 16.40
N SER A 174 -15.59 10.23 17.62
CA SER A 174 -16.02 11.23 18.60
C SER A 174 -14.87 12.15 19.05
N PHE A 175 -13.68 11.61 19.26
CA PHE A 175 -12.49 12.40 19.55
C PHE A 175 -12.14 13.34 18.38
N ALA A 176 -12.13 12.83 17.15
CA ALA A 176 -11.81 13.60 15.96
C ALA A 176 -12.77 14.80 15.79
N GLU A 177 -14.07 14.55 15.90
CA GLU A 177 -15.10 15.59 15.83
C GLU A 177 -14.90 16.66 16.92
N ASN A 178 -14.64 16.25 18.16
CA ASN A 178 -14.56 17.17 19.29
C ASN A 178 -13.27 17.97 19.38
N PHE A 179 -12.17 17.47 18.80
CA PHE A 179 -10.86 18.09 18.85
C PHE A 179 -10.36 18.64 17.51
N ALA A 180 -11.15 18.58 16.43
CA ALA A 180 -10.80 19.19 15.14
C ALA A 180 -10.32 20.66 15.27
N GLY A 181 -10.97 21.46 16.12
CA GLY A 181 -10.57 22.85 16.42
C GLY A 181 -9.23 23.02 17.13
N TYR A 182 -8.63 21.93 17.63
CA TYR A 182 -7.32 21.88 18.29
C TYR A 182 -6.22 21.27 17.39
N LYS A 183 -6.51 21.00 16.11
CA LYS A 183 -5.55 20.41 15.15
C LYS A 183 -4.15 21.04 15.22
N SER A 184 -4.06 22.38 15.29
CA SER A 184 -2.77 23.08 15.25
C SER A 184 -1.83 22.81 16.45
N ILE A 185 -2.38 22.35 17.57
CA ILE A 185 -1.60 22.01 18.76
C ILE A 185 -1.35 20.51 18.89
N ILE A 186 -2.02 19.66 18.11
CA ILE A 186 -1.88 18.20 18.16
C ILE A 186 -0.89 17.79 17.07
N PRO A 187 0.36 17.36 17.40
CA PRO A 187 1.35 16.99 16.39
C PRO A 187 1.43 15.48 16.15
N LYS A 188 0.79 14.68 17.01
CA LYS A 188 0.82 13.22 17.03
C LYS A 188 -0.32 12.70 17.90
N ILE A 189 -0.83 11.51 17.60
CA ILE A 189 -1.84 10.82 18.42
C ILE A 189 -1.32 9.41 18.76
N TYR A 190 -1.51 8.97 20.00
CA TYR A 190 -1.19 7.61 20.43
C TYR A 190 -2.45 6.77 20.62
N LEU A 191 -2.36 5.50 20.22
CA LEU A 191 -3.37 4.48 20.45
C LEU A 191 -2.96 3.58 21.61
N SER A 192 -3.94 3.17 22.40
CA SER A 192 -3.78 2.14 23.42
C SER A 192 -4.06 0.75 22.83
N GLY A 193 -3.01 -0.06 22.68
CA GLY A 193 -3.12 -1.42 22.11
C GLY A 193 -3.50 -2.52 23.11
N GLY A 194 -3.66 -2.18 24.39
CA GLY A 194 -3.84 -3.16 25.46
C GLY A 194 -3.59 -2.57 26.86
N PRO A 195 -3.34 -3.43 27.87
CA PRO A 195 -3.08 -3.01 29.24
C PRO A 195 -1.94 -1.97 29.33
N SER A 196 -2.11 -0.96 30.19
CA SER A 196 -1.19 0.17 30.33
C SER A 196 -0.90 0.95 29.03
N GLY A 197 -1.77 0.84 28.02
CA GLY A 197 -1.61 1.53 26.74
C GLY A 197 -0.62 0.85 25.79
N GLU A 198 -0.20 -0.37 26.11
CA GLU A 198 0.79 -1.14 25.36
C GLU A 198 0.14 -2.30 24.62
N LEU A 199 0.60 -2.57 23.39
CA LEU A 199 0.17 -3.72 22.62
C LEU A 199 0.77 -4.99 23.23
N ARG A 200 0.09 -5.56 24.22
CA ARG A 200 0.46 -6.81 24.90
C ARG A 200 -0.75 -7.46 25.59
N TYR A 201 -0.55 -8.67 26.05
CA TYR A 201 -1.44 -9.31 27.02
C TYR A 201 -1.15 -8.83 28.47
N PRO A 202 -2.12 -8.94 29.39
CA PRO A 202 -1.94 -8.64 30.82
C PRO A 202 -1.21 -9.79 31.56
N SER A 203 -0.04 -10.18 31.04
CA SER A 203 0.69 -11.37 31.51
C SER A 203 1.36 -11.19 32.88
N TYR A 204 1.66 -9.95 33.26
CA TYR A 204 2.26 -9.59 34.54
C TYR A 204 1.30 -8.65 35.28
N TYR A 205 0.69 -9.15 36.35
CA TYR A 205 -0.34 -8.39 37.06
C TYR A 205 -0.33 -8.73 38.56
N PRO A 206 -0.02 -7.77 39.46
CA PRO A 206 0.10 -8.03 40.90
C PRO A 206 -1.10 -8.72 41.53
N ALA A 207 -2.32 -8.33 41.15
CA ALA A 207 -3.54 -8.93 41.70
C ALA A 207 -3.78 -10.37 41.22
N ALA A 208 -3.09 -10.82 40.16
CA ALA A 208 -3.04 -12.22 39.73
C ALA A 208 -1.92 -13.03 40.43
N GLY A 209 -1.25 -12.43 41.42
CA GLY A 209 -0.15 -13.04 42.17
C GLY A 209 1.23 -12.86 41.54
N TRP A 210 1.37 -11.97 40.55
CA TRP A 210 2.67 -11.67 39.94
C TRP A 210 3.50 -10.71 40.80
N SER A 211 4.81 -10.94 40.84
CA SER A 211 5.79 -9.97 41.35
C SER A 211 7.05 -10.03 40.48
N TYR A 212 7.66 -8.89 40.19
CA TYR A 212 8.94 -8.85 39.49
C TYR A 212 10.00 -9.69 40.25
N PRO A 213 10.79 -10.54 39.59
CA PRO A 213 10.92 -10.71 38.14
C PRO A 213 10.21 -11.97 37.60
N ALA A 214 9.06 -12.41 38.12
CA ALA A 214 8.40 -13.62 37.62
C ALA A 214 8.05 -13.49 36.12
N ARG A 215 8.08 -14.58 35.35
CA ARG A 215 7.83 -14.57 33.89
C ARG A 215 6.42 -14.12 33.47
N GLY A 216 5.50 -13.97 34.41
CA GLY A 216 4.08 -13.78 34.09
C GLY A 216 3.43 -15.06 33.56
N LYS A 217 2.22 -14.94 33.01
CA LYS A 217 1.42 -16.07 32.52
C LYS A 217 0.79 -15.77 31.16
N PHE A 218 0.63 -16.80 30.32
CA PHE A 218 -0.19 -16.71 29.11
C PHE A 218 -1.64 -16.38 29.47
N GLN A 219 -2.35 -15.67 28.57
CA GLN A 219 -3.66 -15.04 28.84
C GLN A 219 -4.79 -15.56 27.93
N ALA A 220 -4.60 -16.74 27.33
CA ALA A 220 -5.49 -17.32 26.33
C ALA A 220 -6.47 -18.38 26.88
N TYR A 221 -6.83 -18.32 28.17
CA TYR A 221 -7.58 -19.42 28.84
C TYR A 221 -9.10 -19.21 28.93
N THR A 222 -9.63 -18.12 28.36
CA THR A 222 -11.06 -17.96 28.08
C THR A 222 -11.51 -19.03 27.09
N GLU A 223 -12.77 -19.45 27.13
CA GLU A 223 -13.30 -20.38 26.12
C GLU A 223 -13.25 -19.77 24.71
N THR A 224 -13.47 -18.45 24.60
CA THR A 224 -13.30 -17.67 23.37
C THR A 224 -11.90 -17.85 22.78
N ALA A 225 -10.85 -17.59 23.56
CA ALA A 225 -9.47 -17.77 23.12
C ALA A 225 -9.12 -19.22 22.78
N LYS A 226 -9.57 -20.20 23.58
CA LYS A 226 -9.35 -21.63 23.26
C LYS A 226 -10.01 -22.01 21.93
N ASN A 227 -11.24 -21.56 21.69
CA ASN A 227 -11.95 -21.83 20.46
C ASN A 227 -11.32 -21.12 19.25
N ALA A 228 -10.85 -19.89 19.42
CA ALA A 228 -10.11 -19.16 18.38
C ALA A 228 -8.81 -19.89 18.02
N PHE A 229 -8.06 -20.41 19.00
CA PHE A 229 -6.86 -21.20 18.73
C PHE A 229 -7.19 -22.51 18.01
N ARG A 230 -8.22 -23.24 18.46
CA ARG A 230 -8.70 -24.47 17.80
C ARG A 230 -9.07 -24.22 16.33
N ALA A 231 -9.82 -23.14 16.09
CA ALA A 231 -10.23 -22.74 14.74
C ALA A 231 -9.02 -22.42 13.86
N ALA A 232 -8.09 -21.61 14.36
CA ALA A 232 -6.87 -21.24 13.62
C ALA A 232 -6.01 -22.46 13.27
N MET A 233 -5.89 -23.43 14.18
CA MET A 233 -5.13 -24.66 13.89
C MET A 233 -5.86 -25.57 12.90
N ASN A 234 -7.19 -25.66 13.00
CA ASN A 234 -7.98 -26.41 12.03
C ASN A 234 -7.98 -25.75 10.64
N GLU A 235 -7.95 -24.44 10.57
CA GLU A 235 -7.78 -23.68 9.33
C GLU A 235 -6.39 -23.92 8.73
N LYS A 236 -5.34 -23.75 9.53
CA LYS A 236 -3.95 -23.95 9.10
C LYS A 236 -3.67 -25.35 8.55
N TYR A 237 -4.17 -26.38 9.23
CA TYR A 237 -3.85 -27.77 8.91
C TYR A 237 -4.97 -28.50 8.16
N GLY A 238 -6.19 -27.98 8.14
CA GLY A 238 -7.37 -28.51 7.44
C GLY A 238 -8.10 -29.65 8.15
N SER A 239 -7.47 -30.38 9.08
CA SER A 239 -8.14 -31.41 9.89
C SER A 239 -7.35 -31.79 11.14
N LEU A 240 -8.02 -32.40 12.12
CA LEU A 240 -7.39 -32.93 13.35
C LEU A 240 -6.27 -33.93 13.05
N ASP A 241 -6.43 -34.80 12.05
CA ASP A 241 -5.40 -35.77 11.68
C ASP A 241 -4.12 -35.10 11.19
N LYS A 242 -4.24 -34.02 10.43
CA LYS A 242 -3.09 -33.24 9.95
C LYS A 242 -2.45 -32.44 11.09
N ILE A 243 -3.23 -31.95 12.06
CA ILE A 243 -2.70 -31.35 13.29
C ILE A 243 -1.91 -32.38 14.08
N ASN A 244 -2.47 -33.57 14.30
CA ASN A 244 -1.79 -34.68 14.98
C ASN A 244 -0.48 -35.05 14.29
N ALA A 245 -0.49 -35.15 12.96
CA ALA A 245 0.69 -35.44 12.16
C ALA A 245 1.77 -34.34 12.31
N ALA A 246 1.38 -33.07 12.24
CA ALA A 246 2.31 -31.94 12.37
C ALA A 246 2.90 -31.80 13.79
N TRP A 247 2.07 -32.03 14.81
CA TRP A 247 2.46 -31.87 16.21
C TRP A 247 3.06 -33.13 16.83
N GLY A 248 2.97 -34.28 16.15
CA GLY A 248 3.33 -35.57 16.74
C GLY A 248 2.42 -35.96 17.91
N THR A 249 1.15 -35.53 17.87
CA THR A 249 0.16 -35.79 18.94
C THR A 249 -0.85 -36.88 18.53
N LYS A 250 -1.68 -37.30 19.50
CA LYS A 250 -2.72 -38.33 19.31
C LYS A 250 -4.06 -37.86 19.87
N LEU A 251 -4.44 -36.63 19.53
CA LEU A 251 -5.69 -36.03 19.94
C LEU A 251 -6.85 -36.72 19.19
N SER A 252 -7.91 -37.06 19.90
CA SER A 252 -9.13 -37.67 19.36
C SER A 252 -10.23 -36.67 19.04
N SER A 253 -10.11 -35.42 19.48
CA SER A 253 -11.01 -34.32 19.11
C SER A 253 -10.32 -32.95 19.11
N LEU A 254 -10.84 -32.01 18.32
CA LEU A 254 -10.37 -30.61 18.32
C LEU A 254 -10.49 -29.95 19.71
N SER A 255 -11.45 -30.36 20.54
CA SER A 255 -11.61 -29.84 21.90
C SER A 255 -10.43 -30.14 22.83
N GLN A 256 -9.59 -31.13 22.49
CA GLN A 256 -8.38 -31.45 23.25
C GLN A 256 -7.21 -30.51 22.91
N ILE A 257 -7.29 -29.75 21.81
CA ILE A 257 -6.34 -28.68 21.51
C ILE A 257 -6.59 -27.54 22.51
N ASN A 258 -5.56 -27.20 23.27
CA ASN A 258 -5.59 -26.15 24.28
C ASN A 258 -4.28 -25.35 24.26
N PRO A 259 -4.27 -24.10 24.77
CA PRO A 259 -3.05 -23.42 25.19
C PRO A 259 -2.24 -24.28 26.19
N PRO A 260 -0.95 -23.97 26.42
CA PRO A 260 -0.11 -24.77 27.30
C PRO A 260 -0.75 -24.99 28.67
N SER A 261 -0.90 -26.24 29.10
CA SER A 261 -1.54 -26.56 30.39
C SER A 261 -0.63 -26.27 31.59
N ASP A 262 0.67 -26.13 31.34
CA ASP A 262 1.70 -25.78 32.32
C ASP A 262 2.68 -24.83 31.63
N GLY A 263 2.58 -23.53 31.94
CA GLY A 263 3.41 -22.51 31.30
C GLY A 263 4.88 -22.54 31.72
N ASP A 264 5.21 -23.04 32.92
CA ASP A 264 6.61 -23.22 33.36
C ASP A 264 7.20 -24.47 32.70
N GLY A 265 6.41 -25.54 32.70
CA GLY A 265 6.69 -26.79 31.99
C GLY A 265 6.94 -26.55 30.51
N PHE A 266 6.15 -25.70 29.85
CA PHE A 266 6.26 -25.37 28.43
C PHE A 266 7.67 -24.96 27.98
N TYR A 267 8.46 -24.35 28.87
CA TYR A 267 9.86 -24.04 28.60
C TYR A 267 10.78 -25.20 28.97
N THR A 268 10.69 -25.67 30.22
CA THR A 268 11.62 -26.66 30.78
C THR A 268 11.55 -28.03 30.12
N ASN A 269 10.40 -28.39 29.54
CA ASN A 269 10.21 -29.62 28.78
C ASN A 269 10.46 -29.47 27.26
N GLY A 270 10.89 -28.28 26.81
CA GLY A 270 11.12 -27.98 25.40
C GLY A 270 9.86 -27.75 24.57
N GLY A 271 8.70 -27.61 25.21
CA GLY A 271 7.40 -27.36 24.58
C GLY A 271 7.42 -26.18 23.62
N TYR A 272 8.04 -25.06 23.99
CA TYR A 272 8.17 -23.86 23.14
C TYR A 272 8.91 -24.11 21.81
N ASN A 273 9.82 -25.09 21.77
CA ASN A 273 10.56 -25.46 20.56
C ASN A 273 9.83 -26.48 19.68
N SER A 274 8.79 -27.13 20.21
CA SER A 274 7.97 -28.09 19.44
C SER A 274 7.15 -27.38 18.36
N THR A 275 6.66 -28.13 17.36
CA THR A 275 5.73 -27.59 16.35
C THR A 275 4.50 -26.96 17.01
N TYR A 276 3.91 -27.64 18.00
CA TYR A 276 2.80 -27.11 18.79
C TYR A 276 3.16 -25.78 19.46
N GLY A 277 4.32 -25.70 20.10
CA GLY A 277 4.74 -24.48 20.80
C GLY A 277 4.95 -23.30 19.86
N LYS A 278 5.57 -23.53 18.70
CA LYS A 278 5.73 -22.51 17.65
C LYS A 278 4.38 -22.05 17.10
N ASP A 279 3.45 -22.98 16.90
CA ASP A 279 2.10 -22.67 16.43
C ASP A 279 1.31 -21.86 17.44
N PHE A 280 1.34 -22.26 18.71
CA PHE A 280 0.70 -21.52 19.79
C PHE A 280 1.28 -20.11 19.93
N LEU A 281 2.60 -19.96 20.02
CA LEU A 281 3.24 -18.65 20.17
C LEU A 281 3.01 -17.76 18.93
N SER A 282 3.05 -18.34 17.73
CA SER A 282 2.75 -17.63 16.50
C SER A 282 1.29 -17.14 16.46
N TRP A 283 0.32 -17.98 16.81
CA TRP A 283 -1.09 -17.59 16.89
C TRP A 283 -1.33 -16.55 17.99
N TYR A 284 -0.71 -16.73 19.16
CA TYR A 284 -0.89 -15.85 20.30
C TYR A 284 -0.41 -14.43 19.99
N GLN A 285 0.74 -14.29 19.32
CA GLN A 285 1.20 -13.01 18.78
C GLN A 285 0.30 -12.49 17.64
N SER A 286 -0.22 -13.36 16.75
CA SER A 286 -1.03 -12.90 15.62
C SER A 286 -2.33 -12.24 16.03
N VAL A 287 -2.88 -12.58 17.19
CA VAL A 287 -4.03 -11.86 17.77
C VAL A 287 -3.69 -10.39 18.05
N LEU A 288 -2.49 -10.10 18.58
CA LEU A 288 -2.03 -8.73 18.80
C LEU A 288 -1.73 -8.01 17.48
N GLU A 289 -1.14 -8.71 16.51
CA GLU A 289 -0.86 -8.14 15.18
C GLU A 289 -2.16 -7.77 14.45
N ASN A 290 -3.17 -8.64 14.49
CA ASN A 290 -4.48 -8.36 13.94
C ASN A 290 -5.17 -7.21 14.67
N HIS A 291 -5.06 -7.17 16.00
CA HIS A 291 -5.58 -6.06 16.81
C HIS A 291 -4.97 -4.72 16.38
N LEU A 292 -3.64 -4.67 16.23
CA LEU A 292 -2.93 -3.47 15.79
C LEU A 292 -3.42 -2.99 14.42
N GLY A 293 -3.66 -3.92 13.48
CA GLY A 293 -4.24 -3.60 12.17
C GLY A 293 -5.65 -3.00 12.28
N VAL A 294 -6.50 -3.57 13.13
CA VAL A 294 -7.88 -3.08 13.35
C VAL A 294 -7.88 -1.67 13.93
N ILE A 295 -7.13 -1.43 15.00
CA ILE A 295 -7.12 -0.12 15.67
C ILE A 295 -6.38 0.94 14.85
N GLY A 296 -5.34 0.55 14.10
CA GLY A 296 -4.62 1.42 13.18
C GLY A 296 -5.52 1.90 12.05
N ALA A 297 -6.22 0.97 11.37
CA ALA A 297 -7.17 1.31 10.32
C ALA A 297 -8.30 2.22 10.80
N ALA A 298 -8.88 1.94 11.97
CA ALA A 298 -9.89 2.79 12.58
C ALA A 298 -9.34 4.19 12.91
N ALA A 299 -8.12 4.28 13.41
CA ALA A 299 -7.50 5.58 13.72
C ALA A 299 -7.23 6.39 12.45
N HIS A 300 -6.61 5.80 11.43
CA HIS A 300 -6.35 6.46 10.14
C HIS A 300 -7.64 6.97 9.47
N LYS A 301 -8.67 6.13 9.42
CA LYS A 301 -10.00 6.49 8.93
C LYS A 301 -10.55 7.76 9.58
N ASN A 302 -10.40 7.91 10.89
CA ASN A 302 -10.98 9.02 11.65
C ASN A 302 -10.04 10.24 11.78
N PHE A 303 -8.73 10.05 11.76
CA PHE A 303 -7.77 11.10 12.10
C PHE A 303 -7.04 11.69 10.90
N ASP A 304 -6.90 11.00 9.77
CA ASP A 304 -6.04 11.47 8.68
C ASP A 304 -6.59 12.74 8.01
N SER A 305 -7.89 12.75 7.68
CA SER A 305 -8.54 13.91 7.08
C SER A 305 -8.71 15.08 8.07
N VAL A 306 -8.78 14.80 9.37
CA VAL A 306 -9.00 15.81 10.41
C VAL A 306 -7.69 16.39 10.91
N PHE A 307 -6.78 15.55 11.40
CA PHE A 307 -5.50 15.93 12.00
C PHE A 307 -4.33 15.81 11.03
N GLY A 308 -4.29 14.77 10.19
CA GLY A 308 -3.18 14.56 9.24
C GLY A 308 -1.82 14.51 9.94
N VAL A 309 -1.77 13.85 11.11
CA VAL A 309 -0.58 13.73 11.95
C VAL A 309 -0.17 12.27 12.08
N ARG A 310 1.07 12.01 12.49
CA ARG A 310 1.51 10.65 12.77
C ARG A 310 0.67 10.03 13.89
N ILE A 311 0.33 8.76 13.71
CA ILE A 311 -0.35 7.94 14.71
C ILE A 311 0.67 6.92 15.21
N GLY A 312 0.68 6.62 16.51
CA GLY A 312 1.61 5.64 17.07
C GLY A 312 0.96 4.70 18.06
N ALA A 313 1.63 3.58 18.32
CA ALA A 313 1.29 2.65 19.40
C ALA A 313 2.57 2.22 20.15
N LYS A 314 2.41 1.52 21.27
CA LYS A 314 3.51 1.20 22.19
C LYS A 314 3.75 -0.31 22.28
N ILE A 315 5.02 -0.73 22.29
CA ILE A 315 5.44 -2.07 22.70
C ILE A 315 6.11 -1.97 24.07
N SER A 316 5.75 -2.89 24.97
CA SER A 316 6.30 -2.97 26.33
C SER A 316 7.74 -3.49 26.34
N GLY A 317 8.56 -2.93 27.22
CA GLY A 317 9.94 -3.37 27.45
C GLY A 317 9.99 -4.54 28.44
N LEU A 318 9.58 -5.74 28.01
CA LEU A 318 9.53 -6.95 28.85
C LEU A 318 10.92 -7.55 29.08
N HIS A 319 11.77 -6.79 29.77
CA HIS A 319 13.22 -6.98 29.77
C HIS A 319 13.76 -8.06 30.70
N TRP A 320 12.93 -8.75 31.48
CA TRP A 320 13.36 -9.74 32.48
C TRP A 320 13.03 -11.18 32.05
N GLN A 321 13.74 -12.17 32.58
CA GLN A 321 13.76 -13.56 32.09
C GLN A 321 14.23 -13.75 30.64
N MET A 322 14.84 -12.74 30.01
CA MET A 322 15.32 -12.81 28.63
C MET A 322 16.35 -13.93 28.45
N ASN A 323 17.39 -13.90 29.29
CA ASN A 323 18.48 -14.89 29.27
C ASN A 323 18.37 -15.94 30.37
N ASN A 324 17.16 -16.21 30.90
CA ASN A 324 16.97 -17.30 31.85
C ASN A 324 17.22 -18.65 31.15
N PRO A 325 18.17 -19.48 31.62
CA PRO A 325 18.52 -20.73 30.95
C PRO A 325 17.41 -21.78 30.97
N ALA A 326 16.48 -21.71 31.94
CA ALA A 326 15.36 -22.64 32.06
C ALA A 326 14.11 -22.18 31.29
N MET A 327 13.97 -20.87 31.05
CA MET A 327 12.78 -20.27 30.44
C MET A 327 13.12 -19.00 29.65
N PRO A 328 13.91 -19.13 28.57
CA PRO A 328 14.41 -17.98 27.81
C PRO A 328 13.24 -17.21 27.18
N HIS A 329 13.31 -15.89 27.24
CA HIS A 329 12.30 -14.96 26.70
C HIS A 329 10.87 -15.21 27.22
N SER A 330 10.73 -15.90 28.36
CA SER A 330 9.41 -16.37 28.82
C SER A 330 8.45 -15.24 29.17
N THR A 331 8.97 -14.11 29.68
CA THR A 331 8.18 -12.90 29.91
C THR A 331 7.64 -12.31 28.61
N GLU A 332 8.50 -12.20 27.60
CA GLU A 332 8.16 -11.65 26.28
C GLU A 332 7.09 -12.50 25.62
N HIS A 333 7.29 -13.82 25.58
CA HIS A 333 6.31 -14.76 25.06
C HIS A 333 4.96 -14.68 25.80
N ALA A 334 4.96 -14.62 27.14
CA ALA A 334 3.73 -14.50 27.92
C ALA A 334 2.97 -13.19 27.62
N GLY A 335 3.72 -12.11 27.41
CA GLY A 335 3.22 -10.82 26.93
C GLY A 335 2.74 -10.81 25.48
N GLY A 336 3.07 -11.83 24.70
CA GLY A 336 2.67 -12.00 23.29
C GLY A 336 3.76 -11.69 22.27
N TYR A 337 5.02 -11.54 22.69
CA TYR A 337 6.16 -11.20 21.84
C TYR A 337 7.02 -12.44 21.56
N TYR A 338 6.69 -13.13 20.47
CA TYR A 338 7.41 -14.28 19.96
C TYR A 338 8.43 -13.91 18.87
N ASP A 339 8.09 -12.96 18.00
CA ASP A 339 8.92 -12.49 16.89
C ASP A 339 8.75 -10.99 16.67
N TYR A 340 9.72 -10.20 17.16
CA TYR A 340 9.72 -8.75 16.98
C TYR A 340 9.84 -8.32 15.51
N ASN A 341 10.46 -9.10 14.61
CA ASN A 341 10.49 -8.74 13.19
C ASN A 341 9.09 -8.76 12.61
N ARG A 342 8.30 -9.79 12.92
CA ARG A 342 6.92 -9.89 12.45
C ARG A 342 6.01 -8.84 13.12
N LEU A 343 6.18 -8.63 14.42
CA LEU A 343 5.39 -7.63 15.16
C LEU A 343 5.65 -6.21 14.66
N ILE A 344 6.92 -5.83 14.48
CA ILE A 344 7.29 -4.48 14.01
C ILE A 344 6.97 -4.32 12.52
N GLN A 345 6.99 -5.40 11.73
CA GLN A 345 6.44 -5.35 10.37
C GLN A 345 4.98 -4.90 10.40
N LYS A 346 4.19 -5.39 11.36
CA LYS A 346 2.78 -5.00 11.47
C LYS A 346 2.57 -3.52 11.80
N PHE A 347 3.50 -2.90 12.55
CA PHE A 347 3.50 -1.44 12.72
C PHE A 347 3.69 -0.71 11.39
N LYS A 348 4.64 -1.18 10.56
CA LYS A 348 4.84 -0.63 9.21
C LYS A 348 3.59 -0.79 8.35
N ASP A 349 3.02 -1.99 8.32
CA ASP A 349 1.86 -2.32 7.49
C ASP A 349 0.61 -1.51 7.88
N ALA A 350 0.52 -1.10 9.16
CA ALA A 350 -0.57 -0.30 9.69
C ALA A 350 -0.29 1.22 9.68
N ASP A 351 0.84 1.66 9.12
CA ASP A 351 1.37 3.05 9.16
C ASP A 351 1.44 3.68 10.57
N LEU A 352 1.78 2.86 11.56
CA LEU A 352 1.94 3.31 12.95
C LEU A 352 3.40 3.52 13.32
N ASP A 353 3.70 4.68 13.90
CA ASP A 353 4.96 4.93 14.59
C ASP A 353 5.09 4.00 15.82
N LEU A 354 6.28 3.46 16.05
CA LEU A 354 6.58 2.62 17.20
C LEU A 354 7.08 3.47 18.37
N THR A 355 6.52 3.26 19.55
CA THR A 355 7.11 3.70 20.83
C THR A 355 7.60 2.51 21.63
N PHE A 356 8.83 2.58 22.13
CA PHE A 356 9.43 1.55 22.97
C PHE A 356 9.90 2.14 24.31
N THR A 357 9.82 1.36 25.38
CA THR A 357 10.12 1.79 26.76
C THR A 357 11.42 1.17 27.30
N ALA A 358 11.79 1.51 28.55
CA ALA A 358 12.98 1.06 29.27
C ALA A 358 14.33 1.57 28.71
N LEU A 359 14.33 2.70 28.00
CA LEU A 359 15.53 3.30 27.41
C LEU A 359 16.57 3.74 28.45
N GLU A 360 16.16 3.98 29.70
CA GLU A 360 17.02 4.43 30.80
C GLU A 360 17.81 3.31 31.46
N MET A 361 17.47 2.05 31.18
CA MET A 361 17.96 0.90 31.94
C MET A 361 19.24 0.30 31.33
N ASN A 362 20.08 -0.27 32.20
CA ASN A 362 21.29 -1.01 31.81
C ASN A 362 21.06 -2.52 31.87
N ASP A 363 21.82 -3.26 31.07
CA ASP A 363 21.83 -4.72 31.13
C ASP A 363 22.44 -5.21 32.45
N SER A 364 21.83 -6.24 33.02
CA SER A 364 22.35 -6.96 34.18
C SER A 364 22.56 -8.43 33.83
N GLY A 365 21.55 -9.10 33.29
CA GLY A 365 21.59 -10.51 32.87
C GLY A 365 21.78 -11.53 34.01
N THR A 366 21.90 -11.09 35.26
CA THR A 366 22.16 -11.98 36.41
C THR A 366 20.87 -12.56 36.98
N ALA A 367 20.97 -13.77 37.52
CA ALA A 367 19.90 -14.38 38.31
C ALA A 367 19.56 -13.52 39.55
N PRO A 368 18.30 -13.50 40.02
CA PRO A 368 17.14 -14.21 39.46
C PRO A 368 16.40 -13.43 38.35
N ASN A 369 16.82 -12.20 38.05
CA ASN A 369 16.06 -11.30 37.18
C ASN A 369 16.28 -11.60 35.69
N TYR A 370 17.49 -12.01 35.30
CA TYR A 370 17.86 -12.29 33.91
C TYR A 370 17.45 -11.15 32.97
N SER A 371 17.82 -9.94 33.40
CA SER A 371 17.28 -8.69 32.87
C SER A 371 18.23 -8.01 31.89
N LEU A 372 17.82 -7.86 30.63
CA LEU A 372 18.63 -7.28 29.54
C LEU A 372 17.90 -6.15 28.76
N PRO A 373 17.47 -5.06 29.44
CA PRO A 373 16.69 -3.99 28.81
C PRO A 373 17.46 -3.21 27.74
N SER A 374 18.76 -2.96 27.93
CA SER A 374 19.56 -2.22 26.94
C SER A 374 19.75 -3.06 25.67
N THR A 375 19.98 -4.37 25.81
CA THR A 375 19.99 -5.29 24.66
C THR A 375 18.64 -5.33 23.96
N LEU A 376 17.53 -5.37 24.73
CA LEU A 376 16.19 -5.40 24.15
C LEU A 376 15.87 -4.12 23.36
N VAL A 377 16.22 -2.95 23.90
CA VAL A 377 16.10 -1.66 23.18
C VAL A 377 16.91 -1.69 21.90
N ASP A 378 18.15 -2.18 21.94
CA ASP A 378 19.00 -2.30 20.74
C ASP A 378 18.37 -3.22 19.68
N THR A 379 17.82 -4.36 20.09
CA THR A 379 17.13 -5.30 19.21
C THR A 379 15.92 -4.67 18.52
N VAL A 380 14.99 -4.13 19.31
CA VAL A 380 13.74 -3.53 18.77
C VAL A 380 14.06 -2.32 17.88
N SER A 381 14.99 -1.47 18.30
CA SER A 381 15.38 -0.28 17.54
C SER A 381 16.04 -0.64 16.21
N SER A 382 16.92 -1.64 16.21
CA SER A 382 17.58 -2.10 14.98
C SER A 382 16.58 -2.65 13.97
N ILE A 383 15.59 -3.43 14.44
CA ILE A 383 14.54 -3.99 13.59
C ILE A 383 13.66 -2.87 13.00
N ALA A 384 13.25 -1.91 13.82
CA ALA A 384 12.43 -0.78 13.37
C ALA A 384 13.15 0.06 12.32
N ASN A 385 14.43 0.41 12.56
CA ASN A 385 15.24 1.14 11.57
C ASN A 385 15.42 0.35 10.27
N ALA A 386 15.70 -0.95 10.34
CA ALA A 386 15.82 -1.81 9.16
C ALA A 386 14.53 -1.86 8.33
N LYS A 387 13.37 -1.65 8.97
CA LYS A 387 12.05 -1.61 8.31
C LYS A 387 11.60 -0.20 7.95
N GLY A 388 12.34 0.83 8.33
CA GLY A 388 11.93 2.24 8.18
C GLY A 388 10.70 2.61 9.00
N VAL A 389 10.52 1.99 10.18
CA VAL A 389 9.46 2.36 11.14
C VAL A 389 10.00 3.42 12.08
N ARG A 390 9.28 4.54 12.20
CA ARG A 390 9.70 5.67 13.05
C ARG A 390 9.69 5.30 14.53
N LEU A 391 10.84 5.45 15.19
CA LEU A 391 11.04 5.14 16.60
C LEU A 391 10.80 6.34 17.52
N ASN A 392 10.12 6.08 18.63
CA ASN A 392 9.91 7.00 19.74
C ASN A 392 10.20 6.26 21.05
N GLY A 393 10.66 6.99 22.07
CA GLY A 393 11.17 6.39 23.31
C GLY A 393 10.46 6.88 24.56
N GLU A 394 10.36 6.01 25.56
CA GLU A 394 9.92 6.33 26.91
C GLU A 394 10.87 5.69 27.95
N ASN A 395 10.97 6.30 29.13
CA ASN A 395 11.55 5.62 30.30
C ASN A 395 10.47 4.76 30.98
N ALA A 396 10.87 3.58 31.49
CA ALA A 396 9.92 2.68 32.15
C ALA A 396 9.61 3.11 33.59
N LEU A 397 10.61 3.60 34.33
CA LEU A 397 10.46 4.10 35.69
C LEU A 397 10.94 5.56 35.81
N PRO A 398 10.48 6.32 36.82
CA PRO A 398 11.05 7.64 37.11
C PRO A 398 12.58 7.58 37.20
N THR A 399 13.26 8.50 36.52
CA THR A 399 14.71 8.44 36.33
C THR A 399 15.38 9.80 36.49
N GLY A 400 16.71 9.77 36.62
CA GLY A 400 17.57 10.92 36.84
C GLY A 400 19.04 10.58 36.62
N GLY A 401 19.92 11.59 36.62
CA GLY A 401 21.37 11.40 36.50
C GLY A 401 21.81 10.49 35.34
N SER A 402 22.42 9.35 35.65
CA SER A 402 22.93 8.38 34.64
C SER A 402 21.83 7.79 33.75
N GLY A 403 20.56 7.83 34.18
CA GLY A 403 19.44 7.40 33.34
C GLY A 403 19.29 8.27 32.09
N PHE A 404 19.48 9.60 32.21
CA PHE A 404 19.43 10.50 31.05
C PHE A 404 20.56 10.25 30.05
N GLN A 405 21.75 9.90 30.54
CA GLN A 405 22.88 9.51 29.68
C GLN A 405 22.56 8.22 28.92
N LYS A 406 21.90 7.27 29.58
CA LYS A 406 21.49 6.03 28.93
C LYS A 406 20.42 6.25 27.86
N ILE A 407 19.44 7.12 28.14
CA ILE A 407 18.45 7.53 27.14
C ILE A 407 19.14 8.22 25.96
N GLU A 408 20.05 9.17 26.22
CA GLU A 408 20.83 9.88 25.19
C GLU A 408 21.58 8.90 24.28
N GLU A 409 22.24 7.90 24.85
CA GLU A 409 22.91 6.82 24.11
C GLU A 409 21.94 6.15 23.12
N LYS A 410 20.74 5.76 23.57
CA LYS A 410 19.77 5.05 22.73
C LYS A 410 19.17 5.93 21.64
N ILE A 411 18.72 7.14 21.99
CA ILE A 411 18.07 8.04 21.02
C ILE A 411 19.03 8.46 19.90
N THR A 412 20.31 8.65 20.20
CA THR A 412 21.34 9.03 19.22
C THR A 412 21.87 7.85 18.42
N LYS A 413 22.03 6.67 19.04
CA LYS A 413 22.50 5.46 18.35
C LYS A 413 21.52 5.00 17.28
N PHE A 414 20.22 5.16 17.52
CA PHE A 414 19.17 4.62 16.66
C PHE A 414 18.32 5.69 15.98
N GLY A 415 18.68 6.97 16.03
CA GLY A 415 17.97 8.02 15.29
C GLY A 415 16.50 8.14 15.69
N TYR A 416 16.21 8.18 16.99
CA TYR A 416 14.83 8.33 17.47
C TYR A 416 14.24 9.68 17.01
N HIS A 417 12.93 9.70 16.76
CA HIS A 417 12.14 10.89 16.37
C HIS A 417 11.51 11.62 17.55
N GLY A 418 11.52 11.00 18.74
CA GLY A 418 11.03 11.65 19.93
C GLY A 418 11.30 10.83 21.18
N PHE A 419 11.35 11.53 22.30
CA PHE A 419 11.43 10.92 23.62
C PHE A 419 10.41 11.57 24.55
N THR A 420 9.65 10.77 25.27
CA THR A 420 8.67 11.21 26.27
C THR A 420 9.14 10.81 27.66
N LEU A 421 9.34 11.78 28.54
CA LEU A 421 9.72 11.51 29.93
C LEU A 421 8.49 11.25 30.81
N LEU A 422 8.52 10.14 31.56
CA LEU A 422 7.58 9.80 32.61
C LEU A 422 8.14 10.23 33.98
N ARG A 423 7.51 11.17 34.71
CA ARG A 423 6.38 12.07 34.37
C ARG A 423 6.67 13.50 34.85
N ILE A 424 5.77 14.44 34.55
CA ILE A 424 5.93 15.88 34.83
C ILE A 424 6.40 16.22 36.26
N ASN A 425 5.89 15.55 37.29
CA ASN A 425 6.26 15.78 38.69
C ASN A 425 7.71 15.41 39.02
N ASN A 426 8.38 14.63 38.17
CA ASN A 426 9.80 14.32 38.32
C ASN A 426 10.68 15.47 37.83
N LEU A 427 10.14 16.40 37.05
CA LEU A 427 10.84 17.55 36.49
C LEU A 427 10.42 18.88 37.13
N VAL A 428 9.15 19.02 37.49
CA VAL A 428 8.60 20.28 37.99
C VAL A 428 7.61 20.03 39.13
N ASN A 429 7.85 20.69 40.26
CA ASN A 429 6.96 20.67 41.43
C ASN A 429 5.63 21.38 41.13
N SER A 430 4.62 21.17 41.96
CA SER A 430 3.28 21.77 41.78
C SER A 430 3.26 23.30 41.79
N ASP A 431 4.23 23.94 42.45
CA ASP A 431 4.36 25.40 42.46
C ASP A 431 5.04 25.97 41.20
N GLY A 432 5.46 25.10 40.26
CA GLY A 432 6.18 25.44 39.04
C GLY A 432 7.70 25.44 39.19
N SER A 433 8.25 25.21 40.39
CA SER A 433 9.71 25.17 40.57
C SER A 433 10.32 23.90 39.94
N PRO A 434 11.50 24.00 39.30
CA PRO A 434 12.18 22.84 38.73
C PRO A 434 12.68 21.90 39.84
N THR A 435 12.65 20.60 39.60
CA THR A 435 13.37 19.62 40.42
C THR A 435 14.86 19.60 40.05
N GLY A 436 15.67 18.88 40.82
CA GLY A 436 17.09 18.69 40.49
C GLY A 436 17.36 17.95 39.16
N GLU A 437 16.36 17.28 38.60
CA GLU A 437 16.51 16.47 37.38
C GLU A 437 16.24 17.25 36.09
N LEU A 438 15.60 18.43 36.17
CA LEU A 438 15.24 19.20 34.97
C LEU A 438 16.45 19.66 34.16
N ASP A 439 17.52 20.07 34.83
CA ASP A 439 18.76 20.48 34.15
C ASP A 439 19.41 19.31 33.42
N GLY A 440 19.40 18.11 34.02
CA GLY A 440 19.87 16.88 33.38
C GLY A 440 19.03 16.52 32.15
N PHE A 441 17.71 16.55 32.27
CA PHE A 441 16.81 16.28 31.14
C PHE A 441 17.02 17.29 30.00
N LYS A 442 17.21 18.57 30.35
CA LYS A 442 17.49 19.62 29.38
C LYS A 442 18.81 19.40 28.66
N GLN A 443 19.87 19.09 29.42
CA GLN A 443 21.22 18.89 28.91
C GLN A 443 21.32 17.67 27.99
N TYR A 444 20.74 16.54 28.40
CA TYR A 444 20.94 15.28 27.71
C TYR A 444 19.91 15.04 26.61
N ILE A 445 18.66 15.46 26.81
CA ILE A 445 17.55 15.10 25.93
C ILE A 445 17.02 16.31 25.16
N ILE A 446 16.55 17.37 25.84
CA ILE A 446 15.97 18.53 25.15
C ILE A 446 16.99 19.18 24.22
N SER A 447 18.27 19.21 24.60
CA SER A 447 19.35 19.78 23.78
C SER A 447 19.52 19.09 22.42
N LYS A 448 18.95 17.88 22.23
CA LYS A 448 19.02 17.13 20.97
C LYS A 448 17.92 17.55 20.00
N ALA A 449 16.85 18.16 20.51
CA ALA A 449 15.86 18.79 19.66
C ALA A 449 16.49 20.04 19.04
N LYS A 450 16.38 20.17 17.72
CA LYS A 450 16.81 21.40 17.05
C LYS A 450 15.92 22.54 17.57
N PRO A 451 16.47 23.70 17.97
CA PRO A 451 15.66 24.86 18.33
C PRO A 451 14.77 25.17 17.12
N GLY A 452 13.46 25.01 17.31
CA GLY A 452 12.49 24.90 16.23
C GLY A 452 12.73 25.90 15.10
N ASP A 453 12.92 25.41 13.89
CA ASP A 453 11.78 25.27 12.99
C ASP A 453 10.49 24.92 13.76
N ASN A 454 9.89 25.96 14.33
CA ASN A 454 8.56 25.90 14.88
C ASN A 454 7.63 25.60 13.70
N GLY A 455 7.21 24.35 13.56
CA GLY A 455 6.05 23.99 12.76
C GLY A 455 4.87 24.87 13.17
N GLY A 456 4.65 25.92 12.37
CA GLY A 456 3.60 26.95 12.51
C GLY A 456 3.90 28.07 13.50
N GLY A 457 4.84 28.97 13.21
CA GLY A 457 5.01 30.25 13.89
C GLY A 457 5.55 31.33 12.96
N THR A 458 4.80 32.42 12.78
CA THR A 458 5.05 33.56 11.88
C THR A 458 6.19 34.46 12.37
N GLY A 459 7.41 33.93 12.46
CA GLY A 459 8.63 34.73 12.65
C GLY A 459 9.19 35.18 11.29
N ASN A 460 9.63 36.43 11.20
CA ASN A 460 10.32 36.96 10.04
C ASN A 460 11.69 36.26 9.91
N LYS A 461 11.91 35.53 8.83
CA LYS A 461 13.20 34.86 8.54
C LYS A 461 13.95 35.58 7.42
N VAL A 462 15.27 35.61 7.51
CA VAL A 462 16.18 36.12 6.47
C VAL A 462 17.11 34.99 6.04
N THR A 463 17.08 34.63 4.76
CA THR A 463 18.00 33.65 4.16
C THR A 463 18.98 34.37 3.25
N ILE A 464 20.28 34.17 3.47
CA ILE A 464 21.35 34.82 2.71
C ILE A 464 22.21 33.76 2.03
N TYR A 465 22.32 33.85 0.70
CA TYR A 465 23.33 33.15 -0.08
C TYR A 465 24.53 34.08 -0.31
N TYR A 466 25.63 33.83 0.38
CA TYR A 466 26.89 34.55 0.24
C TYR A 466 27.72 33.93 -0.89
N LYS A 467 28.01 34.67 -1.96
CA LYS A 467 28.96 34.23 -2.98
C LYS A 467 30.34 34.19 -2.34
N LYS A 468 31.01 33.03 -2.31
CA LYS A 468 32.26 32.83 -1.57
C LYS A 468 33.37 33.77 -2.06
N GLY A 469 33.52 34.92 -1.40
CA GLY A 469 34.71 35.79 -1.49
C GLY A 469 35.78 35.44 -0.46
N PHE A 470 35.40 34.74 0.62
CA PHE A 470 36.31 34.13 1.59
C PHE A 470 36.18 32.60 1.51
N ASN A 471 37.28 31.88 1.76
CA ASN A 471 37.29 30.41 1.79
C ASN A 471 36.42 29.85 2.93
N SER A 472 36.25 30.59 4.02
CA SER A 472 35.39 30.24 5.15
C SER A 472 34.71 31.51 5.67
N PRO A 473 33.60 31.95 5.06
CA PRO A 473 32.94 33.19 5.44
C PRO A 473 32.19 33.04 6.76
N TYR A 474 32.33 34.05 7.62
CA TYR A 474 31.55 34.24 8.84
C TYR A 474 30.65 35.45 8.67
N ILE A 475 29.45 35.39 9.25
CA ILE A 475 28.51 36.50 9.34
C ILE A 475 28.39 36.96 10.80
N HIS A 476 28.73 38.21 11.05
CA HIS A 476 28.48 38.91 12.29
C HIS A 476 27.22 39.75 12.10
N TYR A 477 26.19 39.54 12.91
CA TYR A 477 24.87 40.14 12.64
C TYR A 477 24.11 40.50 13.92
N ARG A 478 23.06 41.31 13.75
CA ARG A 478 21.97 41.50 14.71
C ARG A 478 20.64 41.67 13.97
N PRO A 479 19.50 41.24 14.54
CA PRO A 479 18.21 41.81 14.16
C PRO A 479 18.25 43.33 14.36
N ALA A 480 17.61 44.12 13.48
CA ALA A 480 17.63 45.58 13.59
C ALA A 480 17.20 46.05 15.01
N GLY A 481 18.05 46.83 15.68
CA GLY A 481 17.84 47.27 17.07
C GLY A 481 18.19 46.24 18.18
N GLY A 482 18.67 45.05 17.82
CA GLY A 482 19.11 44.00 18.75
C GLY A 482 20.61 44.04 19.10
N ASN A 483 21.07 42.98 19.79
CA ASN A 483 22.48 42.79 20.13
C ASN A 483 23.23 42.06 19.00
N TRP A 484 24.49 42.45 18.77
CA TRP A 484 25.38 41.77 17.83
C TRP A 484 25.82 40.41 18.34
N THR A 485 26.02 39.45 17.43
CA THR A 485 26.72 38.19 17.73
C THR A 485 28.14 38.46 18.24
N ALA A 486 28.78 37.56 19.01
CA ALA A 486 30.19 37.78 19.38
C ALA A 486 31.12 37.62 18.17
N VAL A 487 32.14 38.48 18.02
CA VAL A 487 33.15 38.39 16.95
C VAL A 487 33.94 37.07 17.06
N PRO A 488 34.15 36.29 15.97
CA PRO A 488 33.97 36.65 14.55
C PRO A 488 32.55 36.47 13.97
N GLY A 489 31.55 36.11 14.77
CA GLY A 489 30.19 35.83 14.32
C GLY A 489 29.96 34.35 14.04
N VAL A 490 28.94 34.05 13.24
CA VAL A 490 28.52 32.67 12.93
C VAL A 490 29.14 32.23 11.61
N LYS A 491 29.77 31.04 11.60
CA LYS A 491 30.32 30.46 10.37
C LYS A 491 29.19 30.13 9.40
N MET A 492 29.27 30.59 8.15
CA MET A 492 28.31 30.23 7.11
C MET A 492 28.67 28.85 6.53
N GLN A 493 27.65 28.02 6.28
CA GLN A 493 27.81 26.69 5.72
C GLN A 493 27.80 26.74 4.19
N ASP A 494 28.32 25.71 3.53
CA ASP A 494 28.25 25.62 2.07
C ASP A 494 26.80 25.52 1.59
N ALA A 495 26.47 26.28 0.54
CA ALA A 495 25.15 26.25 -0.07
C ALA A 495 25.05 25.11 -1.08
N GLU A 496 23.81 24.71 -1.38
CA GLU A 496 23.45 23.80 -2.47
C GLU A 496 23.84 24.33 -3.86
N ILE A 497 24.17 25.62 -3.98
CA ILE A 497 24.67 26.24 -5.22
C ILE A 497 26.19 26.39 -5.13
N SER A 498 26.90 25.68 -6.01
CA SER A 498 28.37 25.71 -6.07
C SER A 498 28.92 27.14 -6.14
N GLY A 499 29.89 27.45 -5.29
CA GLY A 499 30.47 28.79 -5.15
C GLY A 499 29.76 29.71 -4.15
N TYR A 500 28.71 29.25 -3.46
CA TYR A 500 28.00 30.01 -2.44
C TYR A 500 28.05 29.32 -1.06
N ALA A 501 27.94 30.13 -0.01
CA ALA A 501 27.67 29.72 1.36
C ALA A 501 26.26 30.22 1.74
N LYS A 502 25.53 29.51 2.61
CA LYS A 502 24.16 29.82 2.99
C LYS A 502 24.01 29.92 4.50
N ILE A 503 23.18 30.87 4.93
CA ILE A 503 22.68 30.94 6.30
C ILE A 503 21.22 31.41 6.30
N THR A 504 20.41 30.85 7.19
CA THR A 504 19.07 31.35 7.49
C THR A 504 19.04 31.79 8.95
N VAL A 505 18.64 33.04 9.17
CA VAL A 505 18.54 33.65 10.49
C VAL A 505 17.08 33.98 10.76
N ASP A 506 16.53 33.46 11.87
CA ASP A 506 15.25 33.92 12.39
C ASP A 506 15.47 35.25 13.12
N ILE A 507 14.81 36.31 12.66
CA ILE A 507 14.91 37.66 13.24
C ILE A 507 13.69 38.03 14.10
N GLY A 508 12.84 37.05 14.44
CA GLY A 508 11.67 37.24 15.29
C GLY A 508 10.66 38.19 14.64
N SER A 509 10.31 39.29 15.32
CA SER A 509 9.43 40.33 14.78
C SER A 509 10.15 41.47 14.05
N ALA A 510 11.49 41.44 13.99
CA ALA A 510 12.24 42.47 13.28
C ALA A 510 11.97 42.40 11.77
N SER A 511 11.99 43.56 11.10
CA SER A 511 11.73 43.64 9.66
C SER A 511 12.98 43.46 8.80
N GLN A 512 14.18 43.63 9.39
CA GLN A 512 15.46 43.54 8.70
C GLN A 512 16.58 43.02 9.61
N LEU A 513 17.59 42.42 9.00
CA LEU A 513 18.84 41.96 9.62
C LEU A 513 19.99 42.92 9.24
N GLU A 514 20.74 43.40 10.24
CA GLU A 514 22.01 44.10 10.03
C GLU A 514 23.15 43.08 10.10
N ALA A 515 24.05 43.08 9.11
CA ALA A 515 25.15 42.12 9.05
C ALA A 515 26.46 42.70 8.47
N ALA A 516 27.57 42.07 8.84
CA ALA A 516 28.90 42.23 8.25
C ALA A 516 29.54 40.86 8.06
N PHE A 517 30.42 40.71 7.08
CA PHE A 517 31.09 39.43 6.76
C PHE A 517 32.59 39.50 7.03
N ASN A 518 33.19 38.39 7.46
CA ASN A 518 34.63 38.26 7.67
C ASN A 518 35.13 36.84 7.40
N ASP A 519 36.44 36.61 7.47
CA ASP A 519 37.09 35.32 7.22
C ASP A 519 37.39 34.49 8.48
N GLY A 520 36.95 34.93 9.66
CA GLY A 520 37.25 34.33 10.95
C GLY A 520 38.61 34.71 11.55
N ASN A 521 39.46 35.42 10.79
CA ASN A 521 40.82 35.84 11.19
C ASN A 521 40.97 37.37 11.21
N ASN A 522 39.88 38.07 11.50
CA ASN A 522 39.82 39.53 11.64
C ASN A 522 40.03 40.33 10.33
N ASN A 523 39.86 39.70 9.16
CA ASN A 523 39.72 40.41 7.88
C ASN A 523 38.23 40.57 7.54
N TRP A 524 37.79 41.81 7.37
CA TRP A 524 36.38 42.16 7.25
C TRP A 524 36.03 42.68 5.84
N ASP A 525 34.88 42.25 5.33
CA ASP A 525 34.19 42.91 4.21
C ASP A 525 33.48 44.15 4.78
N SER A 526 34.25 45.23 4.93
CA SER A 526 33.76 46.48 5.46
C SER A 526 33.27 47.36 4.32
N ASN A 527 31.96 47.40 4.11
CA ASN A 527 31.22 48.30 3.22
C ASN A 527 31.45 49.80 3.55
N ASN A 528 32.68 50.31 3.38
CA ASN A 528 33.08 51.65 3.82
C ASN A 528 32.57 51.97 5.25
N THR A 529 32.78 51.06 6.21
CA THR A 529 32.34 51.15 7.62
C THR A 529 30.82 51.10 7.90
N LYS A 530 29.99 50.72 6.91
CA LYS A 530 28.54 50.53 7.07
C LYS A 530 28.15 49.06 7.18
N ASN A 531 27.01 48.78 7.81
CA ASN A 531 26.43 47.42 7.87
C ASN A 531 25.61 47.12 6.61
N TYR A 532 25.55 45.85 6.21
CA TYR A 532 24.63 45.36 5.18
C TYR A 532 23.24 45.14 5.79
N LEU A 533 22.18 45.49 5.05
CA LEU A 533 20.79 45.36 5.47
C LEU A 533 20.08 44.32 4.61
N PHE A 534 19.53 43.30 5.25
CA PHE A 534 18.77 42.24 4.60
C PHE A 534 17.31 42.27 5.06
N SER A 535 16.39 42.42 4.11
CA SER A 535 14.96 42.29 4.37
C SER A 535 14.56 40.82 4.54
N THR A 536 13.38 40.58 5.13
CA THR A 536 12.76 39.26 5.23
C THR A 536 12.67 38.55 3.89
N GLY A 537 12.86 37.23 3.89
CA GLY A 537 12.89 36.41 2.68
C GLY A 537 14.32 36.05 2.27
N THR A 538 14.49 35.62 1.02
CA THR A 538 15.76 35.13 0.50
C THR A 538 16.48 36.21 -0.28
N SER A 539 17.78 36.36 -0.07
CA SER A 539 18.65 37.27 -0.83
C SER A 539 19.99 36.61 -1.14
N THR A 540 20.62 37.05 -2.22
CA THR A 540 21.98 36.70 -2.59
C THR A 540 22.89 37.90 -2.34
N TYR A 541 23.95 37.69 -1.56
CA TYR A 541 25.01 38.65 -1.34
C TYR A 541 26.23 38.29 -2.18
N THR A 542 26.69 39.23 -3.01
CA THR A 542 27.93 39.11 -3.77
C THR A 542 28.96 40.08 -3.19
N PRO A 543 30.09 39.61 -2.62
CA PRO A 543 31.14 40.47 -2.12
C PRO A 543 31.68 41.39 -3.22
N GLY A 544 31.96 42.63 -2.87
CA GLY A 544 32.70 43.53 -3.74
C GLY A 544 34.19 43.21 -3.72
N ASP A 545 34.94 43.70 -4.71
CA ASP A 545 36.40 43.75 -4.60
C ASP A 545 36.80 44.80 -3.55
N THR A 546 38.04 44.76 -3.05
CA THR A 546 38.69 45.59 -2.01
C THR A 546 38.48 47.12 -2.12
N SER A 547 37.88 47.63 -3.20
CA SER A 547 37.55 49.03 -3.44
C SER A 547 36.04 49.34 -3.61
N LYS A 548 35.16 48.34 -3.48
CA LYS A 548 33.71 48.46 -3.74
C LYS A 548 32.88 47.68 -2.70
N ALA A 549 31.73 48.24 -2.34
CA ALA A 549 30.76 47.55 -1.49
C ALA A 549 30.18 46.31 -2.18
N GLY A 550 29.88 45.25 -1.41
CA GLY A 550 29.13 44.11 -1.92
C GLY A 550 27.69 44.44 -2.28
N THR A 551 27.10 43.64 -3.16
CA THR A 551 25.74 43.84 -3.68
C THR A 551 24.78 42.80 -3.12
N ILE A 552 23.55 43.24 -2.79
CA ILE A 552 22.45 42.38 -2.33
C ILE A 552 21.39 42.34 -3.43
N THR A 553 21.05 41.14 -3.89
CA THR A 553 19.93 40.90 -4.82
C THR A 553 18.88 40.02 -4.15
N SER A 554 17.60 40.29 -4.39
CA SER A 554 16.52 39.44 -3.87
C SER A 554 16.49 38.10 -4.61
N GLY A 555 16.21 37.01 -3.88
CA GLY A 555 16.11 35.66 -4.42
C GLY A 555 17.39 34.82 -4.30
N THR A 556 17.28 33.55 -4.70
CA THR A 556 18.38 32.58 -4.72
C THR A 556 19.37 32.88 -5.87
N PRO A 557 20.66 32.52 -5.73
CA PRO A 557 21.65 32.77 -6.78
C PRO A 557 21.30 32.00 -8.06
N SER A 558 21.13 32.72 -9.17
CA SER A 558 21.04 32.10 -10.49
C SER A 558 22.43 31.59 -10.89
N GLY A 559 22.58 30.28 -11.04
CA GLY A 559 23.86 29.62 -11.31
C GLY A 559 24.48 29.96 -12.67
N THR A 560 25.15 31.11 -12.77
CA THR A 560 26.22 31.36 -13.75
C THR A 560 27.28 32.28 -13.16
N ASN A 561 28.55 31.85 -13.22
CA ASN A 561 29.70 32.68 -12.87
C ASN A 561 29.88 33.83 -13.90
N PRO A 562 30.20 35.06 -13.47
CA PRO A 562 30.42 36.21 -14.34
C PRO A 562 31.89 36.35 -14.75
N GLY A 563 32.12 36.53 -16.05
CA GLY A 563 33.41 36.85 -16.67
C GLY A 563 33.19 37.39 -18.08
N GLU A 564 32.69 38.62 -18.14
CA GLU A 564 32.73 39.59 -19.25
C GLU A 564 31.97 39.31 -20.56
N GLY A 565 31.20 40.33 -20.96
CA GLY A 565 30.68 40.48 -22.30
C GLY A 565 29.18 40.73 -22.32
N GLY A 566 28.80 42.01 -22.22
CA GLY A 566 27.44 42.46 -22.50
C GLY A 566 27.02 42.00 -23.90
N GLY A 567 26.23 40.94 -23.90
CA GLY A 567 25.58 40.34 -25.05
C GLY A 567 24.73 39.23 -24.47
N THR A 568 23.45 39.20 -24.82
CA THR A 568 22.57 38.07 -24.53
C THR A 568 23.27 36.81 -25.03
N THR A 569 23.97 36.06 -24.16
CA THR A 569 24.65 34.85 -24.61
C THR A 569 23.58 33.82 -24.88
N ASN A 570 23.59 33.37 -26.12
CA ASN A 570 22.74 32.31 -26.58
C ASN A 570 23.22 31.03 -25.92
N LYS A 571 22.31 30.36 -25.24
CA LYS A 571 22.58 29.05 -24.64
C LYS A 571 21.82 27.99 -25.40
N VAL A 572 22.43 26.83 -25.53
CA VAL A 572 21.82 25.63 -26.09
C VAL A 572 21.78 24.58 -25.00
N THR A 573 20.59 24.16 -24.59
CA THR A 573 20.39 23.03 -23.69
C THR A 573 19.99 21.82 -24.53
N ILE A 574 20.71 20.71 -24.39
CA ILE A 574 20.47 19.48 -25.13
C ILE A 574 20.15 18.38 -24.13
N TYR A 575 18.97 17.79 -24.25
CA TYR A 575 18.63 16.51 -23.62
C TYR A 575 18.92 15.39 -24.62
N TYR A 576 19.95 14.60 -24.36
CA TYR A 576 20.31 13.42 -25.13
C TYR A 576 19.57 12.20 -24.57
N LYS A 577 18.67 11.58 -25.35
CA LYS A 577 18.07 10.28 -24.98
C LYS A 577 19.19 9.25 -24.96
N LYS A 578 19.43 8.59 -23.82
CA LYS A 578 20.61 7.75 -23.62
C LYS A 578 20.63 6.57 -24.62
N GLY A 579 21.36 6.72 -25.73
CA GLY A 579 21.74 5.63 -26.64
C GLY A 579 23.07 4.98 -26.26
N PHE A 580 23.97 5.74 -25.61
CA PHE A 580 25.17 5.24 -24.95
C PHE A 580 25.02 5.28 -23.43
N ASN A 581 25.65 4.33 -22.73
CA ASN A 581 25.66 4.30 -21.25
C ASN A 581 26.38 5.50 -20.62
N SER A 582 27.31 6.12 -21.34
CA SER A 582 28.00 7.35 -20.93
C SER A 582 28.24 8.24 -22.16
N PRO A 583 27.24 9.04 -22.56
CA PRO A 583 27.35 9.84 -23.77
C PRO A 583 28.25 11.06 -23.57
N TYR A 584 29.11 11.31 -24.54
CA TYR A 584 29.93 12.51 -24.68
C TYR A 584 29.42 13.32 -25.85
N ILE A 585 29.40 14.64 -25.69
CA ILE A 585 29.13 15.59 -26.77
C ILE A 585 30.43 16.28 -27.17
N HIS A 586 30.79 16.15 -28.44
CA HIS A 586 31.86 16.89 -29.07
C HIS A 586 31.23 18.01 -29.89
N TYR A 587 31.52 19.28 -29.59
CA TYR A 587 30.79 20.40 -30.16
C TYR A 587 31.65 21.63 -30.48
N ARG A 588 31.09 22.54 -31.28
CA ARG A 588 31.52 23.94 -31.41
C ARG A 588 30.32 24.88 -31.56
N PRO A 589 30.39 26.13 -31.07
CA PRO A 589 29.55 27.20 -31.61
C PRO A 589 29.74 27.29 -33.14
N ALA A 590 28.70 27.55 -33.90
CA ALA A 590 28.80 27.66 -35.36
C ALA A 590 29.90 28.65 -35.78
N GLY A 591 30.87 28.20 -36.58
CA GLY A 591 32.05 29.00 -36.97
C GLY A 591 33.19 29.09 -35.93
N GLY A 592 33.05 28.44 -34.76
CA GLY A 592 34.05 28.38 -33.70
C GLY A 592 34.97 27.14 -33.75
N ASN A 593 35.72 26.93 -32.67
CA ASN A 593 36.61 25.77 -32.52
C ASN A 593 35.89 24.59 -31.87
N TRP A 594 36.20 23.37 -32.33
CA TRP A 594 35.72 22.14 -31.71
C TRP A 594 36.36 21.91 -30.35
N THR A 595 35.60 21.33 -29.42
CA THR A 595 36.12 20.72 -28.19
C THR A 595 37.18 19.66 -28.52
N ALA A 596 38.11 19.32 -27.61
CA ALA A 596 39.01 18.18 -27.85
C ALA A 596 38.24 16.85 -27.79
N VAL A 597 38.61 15.84 -28.61
CA VAL A 597 38.03 14.48 -28.56
C VAL A 597 38.41 13.79 -27.23
N PRO A 598 37.48 13.10 -26.52
CA PRO A 598 36.13 12.69 -26.93
C PRO A 598 35.02 13.74 -26.76
N GLY A 599 35.34 14.96 -26.34
CA GLY A 599 34.35 16.01 -26.04
C GLY A 599 34.01 16.04 -24.55
N VAL A 600 32.87 16.63 -24.22
CA VAL A 600 32.42 16.82 -22.83
C VAL A 600 31.45 15.70 -22.46
N LYS A 601 31.69 15.03 -21.32
CA LYS A 601 30.77 14.02 -20.80
C LYS A 601 29.43 14.68 -20.45
N MET A 602 28.33 14.16 -20.99
CA MET A 602 26.99 14.61 -20.62
C MET A 602 26.59 13.99 -19.28
N GLN A 603 25.99 14.79 -18.41
CA GLN A 603 25.52 14.34 -17.09
C GLN A 603 24.12 13.76 -17.22
N ASP A 604 23.69 12.99 -16.23
CA ASP A 604 22.31 12.51 -16.19
C ASP A 604 21.33 13.69 -16.10
N ALA A 605 20.27 13.65 -16.91
CA ALA A 605 19.22 14.64 -16.87
C ALA A 605 18.27 14.35 -15.72
N GLU A 606 17.51 15.38 -15.31
CA GLU A 606 16.38 15.24 -14.41
C GLU A 606 15.22 14.42 -14.99
N ILE A 607 15.26 14.10 -16.29
CA ILE A 607 14.30 13.23 -16.97
C ILE A 607 14.95 11.86 -17.14
N SER A 608 14.37 10.83 -16.51
CA SER A 608 14.87 9.46 -16.56
C SER A 608 15.05 8.99 -18.01
N GLY A 609 16.18 8.32 -18.28
CA GLY A 609 16.55 7.90 -19.64
C GLY A 609 17.21 8.98 -20.51
N TYR A 610 17.40 10.20 -20.00
CA TYR A 610 18.12 11.27 -20.71
C TYR A 610 19.41 11.68 -19.98
N ALA A 611 20.38 12.15 -20.75
CA ALA A 611 21.53 12.91 -20.30
C ALA A 611 21.33 14.38 -20.72
N LYS A 612 21.83 15.35 -19.96
CA LYS A 612 21.64 16.77 -20.22
C LYS A 612 22.98 17.50 -20.22
N ILE A 613 23.07 18.47 -21.12
CA ILE A 613 24.13 19.48 -21.10
C ILE A 613 23.55 20.84 -21.52
N THR A 614 24.01 21.90 -20.87
CA THR A 614 23.78 23.27 -21.34
C THR A 614 25.11 23.87 -21.74
N VAL A 615 25.20 24.27 -23.00
CA VAL A 615 26.38 24.91 -23.58
C VAL A 615 26.07 26.38 -23.81
N ASP A 616 26.93 27.26 -23.29
CA ASP A 616 26.93 28.67 -23.68
C ASP A 616 27.66 28.80 -25.02
N ILE A 617 26.97 29.31 -26.04
CA ILE A 617 27.54 29.51 -27.39
C ILE A 617 27.84 30.98 -27.70
N GLY A 618 27.89 31.84 -26.68
CA GLY A 618 28.17 33.26 -26.83
C GLY A 618 27.14 33.95 -27.72
N SER A 619 27.59 34.70 -28.73
CA SER A 619 26.69 35.35 -29.70
C SER A 619 26.27 34.45 -30.87
N ALA A 620 26.72 33.21 -30.93
CA ALA A 620 26.36 32.30 -32.02
C ALA A 620 24.87 31.93 -31.95
N SER A 621 24.23 31.72 -33.11
CA SER A 621 22.80 31.36 -33.16
C SER A 621 22.56 29.84 -33.15
N GLN A 622 23.61 29.03 -33.29
CA GLN A 622 23.52 27.58 -33.37
C GLN A 622 24.81 26.90 -32.88
N LEU A 623 24.65 25.70 -32.31
CA LEU A 623 25.72 24.79 -31.92
C LEU A 623 25.81 23.65 -32.94
N GLU A 624 27.02 23.33 -33.40
CA GLU A 624 27.32 22.11 -34.15
C GLU A 624 27.84 21.05 -33.18
N ALA A 625 27.32 19.82 -33.24
CA ALA A 625 27.75 18.75 -32.34
C ALA A 625 27.71 17.36 -32.98
N ALA A 626 28.51 16.45 -32.43
CA ALA A 626 28.47 15.00 -32.64
C ALA A 626 28.54 14.30 -31.28
N PHE A 627 28.02 13.07 -31.18
CA PHE A 627 27.99 12.31 -29.93
C PHE A 627 28.85 11.05 -30.04
N ASN A 628 29.43 10.62 -28.92
CA ASN A 628 30.20 9.37 -28.83
C ASN A 628 30.12 8.78 -27.41
N ASP A 629 30.68 7.59 -27.21
CA ASP A 629 30.68 6.86 -25.94
C ASP A 629 31.96 7.06 -25.09
N GLY A 630 32.87 7.95 -25.52
CA GLY A 630 34.18 8.15 -24.90
C GLY A 630 35.25 7.13 -25.30
N ASN A 631 34.89 6.07 -26.03
CA ASN A 631 35.77 4.98 -26.49
C ASN A 631 35.91 4.93 -28.02
N ASN A 632 35.78 6.09 -28.67
CA ASN A 632 35.92 6.27 -30.12
C ASN A 632 34.81 5.60 -30.96
N ASN A 633 33.65 5.26 -30.37
CA ASN A 633 32.44 4.90 -31.12
C ASN A 633 31.56 6.14 -31.27
N TRP A 634 31.30 6.54 -32.52
CA TRP A 634 30.65 7.80 -32.84
C TRP A 634 29.24 7.60 -33.40
N ASP A 635 28.29 8.41 -32.93
CA ASP A 635 27.03 8.67 -33.62
C ASP A 635 27.30 9.69 -34.73
N SER A 636 27.82 9.18 -35.84
CA SER A 636 28.12 9.99 -37.02
C SER A 636 26.90 9.97 -37.94
N ASN A 637 26.15 11.06 -37.96
CA ASN A 637 25.03 11.36 -38.87
C ASN A 637 25.42 11.26 -40.36
N ASN A 638 25.77 10.07 -40.86
CA ASN A 638 26.41 9.86 -42.16
C ASN A 638 27.54 10.87 -42.43
N THR A 639 28.49 11.02 -41.49
CA THR A 639 29.62 11.98 -41.52
C THR A 639 29.26 13.49 -41.44
N LYS A 640 28.00 13.82 -41.11
CA LYS A 640 27.54 15.20 -40.91
C LYS A 640 27.45 15.54 -39.40
N ASN A 641 27.39 16.83 -39.08
CA ASN A 641 27.17 17.31 -37.71
C ASN A 641 25.67 17.46 -37.42
N TYR A 642 25.29 17.35 -36.16
CA TYR A 642 23.98 17.78 -35.67
C TYR A 642 24.02 19.26 -35.34
N PHE A 643 22.88 19.93 -35.52
CA PHE A 643 22.78 21.38 -35.34
C PHE A 643 21.68 21.70 -34.33
N PHE A 644 22.00 22.54 -33.34
CA PHE A 644 21.11 22.91 -32.25
C PHE A 644 21.00 24.41 -32.11
N THR A 645 19.82 24.97 -32.33
CA THR A 645 19.58 26.41 -32.18
C THR A 645 19.53 26.81 -30.71
N THR A 646 19.64 28.11 -30.45
CA THR A 646 19.46 28.70 -29.12
C THR A 646 18.16 28.24 -28.46
N GLY A 647 18.19 27.98 -27.16
CA GLY A 647 17.07 27.43 -26.40
C GLY A 647 17.32 25.98 -26.03
N THR A 648 16.24 25.24 -25.74
CA THR A 648 16.33 23.84 -25.36
C THR A 648 15.93 22.96 -26.53
N SER A 649 16.63 21.83 -26.70
CA SER A 649 16.30 20.79 -27.67
C SER A 649 16.50 19.40 -27.06
N THR A 650 15.77 18.44 -27.60
CA THR A 650 15.90 17.02 -27.31
C THR A 650 16.54 16.33 -28.50
N TYR A 651 17.62 15.62 -28.26
CA TYR A 651 18.28 14.76 -29.23
C TYR A 651 17.95 13.31 -28.93
N THR A 652 17.42 12.60 -29.93
CA THR A 652 17.16 11.16 -29.86
C THR A 652 18.11 10.43 -30.82
N PRO A 653 19.03 9.59 -30.33
CA PRO A 653 19.93 8.82 -31.18
C PRO A 653 19.16 7.90 -32.13
N GLY A 654 19.69 7.69 -33.34
CA GLY A 654 19.12 6.75 -34.29
C GLY A 654 19.58 5.31 -34.00
N SER A 655 18.71 4.34 -34.25
CA SER A 655 19.06 2.91 -34.13
C SER A 655 19.89 2.44 -35.34
N ASN A 656 20.80 1.48 -35.15
CA ASN A 656 21.54 0.78 -36.23
C ASN A 656 22.31 1.67 -37.22
N GLY A 657 22.94 2.75 -36.74
CA GLY A 657 23.75 3.66 -37.58
C GLY A 657 22.92 4.67 -38.40
N ALA A 658 21.60 4.75 -38.17
CA ALA A 658 20.77 5.83 -38.69
C ALA A 658 21.05 7.16 -37.96
N ALA A 659 20.81 8.27 -38.64
CA ALA A 659 20.95 9.60 -38.05
C ALA A 659 19.94 9.84 -36.92
N GLY A 660 20.42 10.35 -35.78
CA GLY A 660 19.56 10.82 -34.70
C GLY A 660 18.75 12.06 -35.07
N THR A 661 17.67 12.29 -34.32
CA THR A 661 16.72 13.39 -34.56
C THR A 661 16.88 14.48 -33.49
N VAL A 662 16.79 15.75 -33.90
CA VAL A 662 16.81 16.92 -33.01
C VAL A 662 15.41 17.56 -33.03
N GLN A 663 14.78 17.68 -31.87
CA GLN A 663 13.50 18.35 -31.67
C GLN A 663 13.68 19.54 -30.73
N THR A 664 13.08 20.69 -31.04
CA THR A 664 13.09 21.84 -30.12
C THR A 664 12.18 21.61 -28.91
N GLY A 665 12.67 21.97 -27.74
CA GLY A 665 12.04 21.78 -26.43
C GLY A 665 12.81 20.81 -25.53
N SER A 666 12.65 20.94 -24.22
CA SER A 666 12.96 19.83 -23.30
C SER A 666 12.11 18.62 -23.69
N PRO A 667 12.51 17.38 -23.35
CA PRO A 667 11.66 16.22 -23.54
C PRO A 667 10.34 16.54 -22.85
N SER A 668 9.23 16.50 -23.60
CA SER A 668 7.91 16.71 -23.04
C SER A 668 7.58 15.51 -22.18
N GLY A 669 8.00 15.56 -20.91
CA GLY A 669 7.32 14.83 -19.86
C GLY A 669 5.92 15.42 -19.77
N GLY A 670 4.89 14.58 -19.88
CA GLY A 670 3.51 14.97 -19.66
C GLY A 670 3.42 15.85 -18.43
N SER A 671 2.69 16.96 -18.56
CA SER A 671 2.44 17.92 -17.49
C SER A 671 2.02 17.18 -16.21
N THR A 672 2.85 17.24 -15.17
CA THR A 672 2.42 16.96 -13.80
C THR A 672 1.81 18.24 -13.24
N PRO A 673 0.53 18.21 -12.79
CA PRO A 673 -0.02 19.24 -11.93
C PRO A 673 0.79 19.34 -10.63
N THR A 674 0.81 20.53 -10.04
CA THR A 674 1.29 20.87 -8.69
C THR A 674 1.35 19.69 -7.72
N ASP A 675 2.56 19.39 -7.23
CA ASP A 675 2.92 18.33 -6.26
C ASP A 675 1.91 18.17 -5.12
N PRO A 676 1.05 17.12 -5.12
CA PRO A 676 0.60 16.48 -3.89
C PRO A 676 1.66 15.44 -3.48
N GLU A 677 1.90 15.27 -2.18
CA GLU A 677 2.71 14.17 -1.63
C GLU A 677 2.55 12.88 -2.47
N SER A 678 3.67 12.25 -2.83
CA SER A 678 3.64 10.96 -3.55
C SER A 678 2.67 10.04 -2.81
N PRO A 679 1.50 9.71 -3.40
CA PRO A 679 0.43 9.08 -2.66
C PRO A 679 0.86 7.69 -2.22
N SER A 680 0.54 7.33 -0.97
CA SER A 680 0.70 5.99 -0.44
C SER A 680 0.15 4.95 -1.42
N ASN A 681 0.77 3.76 -1.49
CA ASN A 681 0.26 2.66 -2.31
C ASN A 681 -1.23 2.43 -2.00
N PRO A 682 -2.09 2.22 -3.02
CA PRO A 682 -3.51 2.01 -2.80
C PRO A 682 -3.69 0.77 -1.91
N THR A 683 -4.58 0.85 -0.92
CA THR A 683 -4.95 -0.32 -0.11
C THR A 683 -6.07 -1.06 -0.84
N PRO A 684 -5.94 -2.38 -1.10
CA PRO A 684 -7.02 -3.14 -1.70
C PRO A 684 -8.32 -3.01 -0.90
N LEU A 685 -9.45 -2.89 -1.60
CA LEU A 685 -10.78 -2.95 -1.01
C LEU A 685 -11.04 -4.35 -0.45
N SER A 686 -11.63 -4.41 0.75
CA SER A 686 -12.19 -5.67 1.27
C SER A 686 -13.43 -6.05 0.44
N THR A 687 -13.20 -6.79 -0.64
CA THR A 687 -14.20 -7.04 -1.68
C THR A 687 -14.79 -8.45 -1.57
N ASP A 688 -16.09 -8.54 -1.36
CA ASP A 688 -16.85 -9.78 -1.58
C ASP A 688 -17.14 -9.91 -3.09
N TRP A 689 -16.29 -10.65 -3.79
CA TRP A 689 -16.35 -10.82 -5.24
C TRP A 689 -17.67 -11.42 -5.72
N SER A 690 -18.33 -12.25 -4.90
CA SER A 690 -19.63 -12.86 -5.24
C SER A 690 -20.75 -11.84 -5.45
N LYS A 691 -20.61 -10.61 -4.95
CA LYS A 691 -21.60 -9.54 -5.10
C LYS A 691 -21.38 -8.65 -6.31
N GLN A 692 -20.20 -8.72 -6.93
CA GLN A 692 -19.79 -7.75 -7.92
C GLN A 692 -20.51 -7.94 -9.26
N SER A 693 -20.51 -6.89 -10.08
CA SER A 693 -20.67 -6.97 -11.52
C SER A 693 -19.47 -6.27 -12.17
N ILE A 694 -18.82 -6.98 -13.10
CA ILE A 694 -17.54 -6.59 -13.68
C ILE A 694 -17.77 -6.01 -15.07
N TYR A 695 -17.22 -4.81 -15.30
CA TYR A 695 -17.04 -4.26 -16.64
C TYR A 695 -15.63 -4.56 -17.13
N PHE A 696 -15.52 -5.40 -18.16
CA PHE A 696 -14.23 -5.81 -18.71
C PHE A 696 -13.75 -4.84 -19.80
N ILE A 697 -12.53 -4.33 -19.60
CA ILE A 697 -11.90 -3.27 -20.37
C ILE A 697 -10.64 -3.83 -21.05
N MET A 698 -10.57 -3.63 -22.36
CA MET A 698 -9.32 -3.78 -23.10
C MET A 698 -8.67 -2.39 -23.16
N THR A 699 -7.66 -2.17 -22.31
CA THR A 699 -7.14 -0.83 -22.00
C THR A 699 -6.84 -0.01 -23.25
N ASP A 700 -6.07 -0.58 -24.19
CA ASP A 700 -5.67 0.10 -25.43
C ASP A 700 -6.82 0.42 -26.40
N ARG A 701 -7.97 -0.25 -26.27
CA ARG A 701 -9.16 -0.04 -27.12
C ARG A 701 -10.23 0.82 -26.46
N PHE A 702 -10.06 1.18 -25.19
CA PHE A 702 -11.14 1.79 -24.40
C PHE A 702 -11.25 3.30 -24.60
N SER A 703 -10.22 4.04 -24.21
CA SER A 703 -10.16 5.50 -24.35
C SER A 703 -8.71 5.95 -24.32
N ASN A 704 -8.31 6.79 -25.28
CA ASN A 704 -7.02 7.47 -25.25
C ASN A 704 -7.15 8.75 -24.40
N GLY A 705 -6.50 8.78 -23.25
CA GLY A 705 -6.52 9.88 -22.29
C GLY A 705 -5.25 10.71 -22.28
N ASP A 706 -4.13 10.15 -22.74
CA ASP A 706 -2.82 10.79 -22.82
C ASP A 706 -2.07 10.41 -24.11
N THR A 707 -2.35 11.12 -25.20
CA THR A 707 -1.69 10.90 -26.50
C THR A 707 -0.16 11.00 -26.49
N SER A 708 0.45 11.50 -25.41
CA SER A 708 1.92 11.64 -25.33
C SER A 708 2.63 10.29 -25.17
N ASN A 709 1.93 9.24 -24.75
CA ASN A 709 2.48 7.90 -24.55
C ASN A 709 2.13 6.90 -25.67
N ASP A 710 1.34 7.32 -26.67
CA ASP A 710 0.88 6.49 -27.80
C ASP A 710 1.99 5.79 -28.60
N ASN A 711 3.20 6.34 -28.61
CA ASN A 711 4.32 5.87 -29.41
C ASN A 711 5.50 5.46 -28.52
N TYR A 712 5.32 4.44 -27.69
CA TYR A 712 6.30 3.99 -26.72
C TYR A 712 7.15 2.83 -27.26
N GLY A 713 8.40 2.73 -26.78
CA GLY A 713 9.28 1.61 -27.14
C GLY A 713 9.67 1.50 -28.63
N GLY A 714 9.37 2.50 -29.46
CA GLY A 714 9.58 2.46 -30.90
C GLY A 714 8.46 1.78 -31.69
N PHE A 715 7.35 1.45 -31.04
CA PHE A 715 6.14 0.94 -31.67
C PHE A 715 5.13 2.08 -31.73
N ASN A 716 4.72 2.46 -32.93
CA ASN A 716 3.81 3.59 -33.10
C ASN A 716 2.35 3.13 -33.08
N SER A 717 1.48 3.95 -32.53
CA SER A 717 0.04 3.75 -32.68
C SER A 717 -0.38 3.88 -34.16
N ASN A 718 -1.30 3.02 -34.56
CA ASN A 718 -1.89 3.06 -35.89
C ASN A 718 -3.34 2.61 -35.86
N ASN A 719 -4.23 3.58 -35.66
CA ASN A 719 -5.68 3.35 -35.54
C ASN A 719 -6.35 2.82 -36.82
N SER A 720 -5.60 2.73 -37.94
CA SER A 720 -6.10 2.12 -39.19
C SER A 720 -5.83 0.61 -39.28
N ASP A 721 -4.99 0.06 -38.41
CA ASP A 721 -4.67 -1.36 -38.36
C ASP A 721 -5.02 -1.95 -36.99
N MET A 722 -6.09 -2.77 -36.96
CA MET A 722 -6.60 -3.41 -35.75
C MET A 722 -5.60 -4.35 -35.05
N ARG A 723 -4.45 -4.63 -35.64
CA ARG A 723 -3.37 -5.40 -35.01
C ARG A 723 -2.35 -4.53 -34.28
N LYS A 724 -2.46 -3.21 -34.36
CA LYS A 724 -1.51 -2.26 -33.76
C LYS A 724 -2.10 -1.60 -32.51
N TRP A 725 -1.25 -0.88 -31.78
CA TRP A 725 -1.66 0.00 -30.69
C TRP A 725 -2.60 1.11 -31.18
N HIS A 726 -3.66 1.39 -30.42
CA HIS A 726 -4.62 2.46 -30.73
C HIS A 726 -4.61 3.62 -29.72
N GLY A 727 -3.78 3.51 -28.67
CA GLY A 727 -3.46 4.58 -27.73
C GLY A 727 -4.40 4.64 -26.52
N GLY A 728 -5.21 3.62 -26.26
CA GLY A 728 -5.97 3.58 -25.01
C GLY A 728 -5.07 3.38 -23.79
N ASP A 729 -5.37 4.06 -22.69
CA ASP A 729 -4.45 4.15 -21.56
C ASP A 729 -5.18 4.29 -20.20
N PHE A 730 -4.42 4.28 -19.11
CA PHE A 730 -4.98 4.41 -17.75
C PHE A 730 -5.67 5.76 -17.51
N GLN A 731 -5.18 6.85 -18.10
CA GLN A 731 -5.83 8.16 -18.00
C GLN A 731 -7.21 8.13 -18.68
N GLY A 732 -7.32 7.44 -19.80
CA GLY A 732 -8.56 7.19 -20.50
C GLY A 732 -9.56 6.41 -19.65
N ILE A 733 -9.12 5.36 -18.95
CA ILE A 733 -9.98 4.64 -18.00
C ILE A 733 -10.43 5.58 -16.88
N ILE A 734 -9.52 6.34 -16.26
CA ILE A 734 -9.85 7.32 -15.20
C ILE A 734 -10.93 8.29 -15.66
N ASN A 735 -10.79 8.84 -16.88
CA ASN A 735 -11.73 9.80 -17.45
C ASN A 735 -13.14 9.22 -17.64
N GLN A 736 -13.28 7.90 -17.74
CA GLN A 736 -14.53 7.20 -18.04
C GLN A 736 -15.09 6.40 -16.86
N LEU A 737 -14.48 6.49 -15.66
CA LEU A 737 -15.01 5.81 -14.47
C LEU A 737 -16.47 6.23 -14.16
N ASP A 738 -16.84 7.49 -14.42
CA ASP A 738 -18.24 7.94 -14.29
C ASP A 738 -19.18 7.25 -15.27
N TYR A 739 -18.75 7.04 -16.52
CA TYR A 739 -19.54 6.33 -17.53
C TYR A 739 -19.83 4.89 -17.09
N ILE A 740 -18.84 4.22 -16.49
CA ILE A 740 -18.96 2.86 -15.94
C ILE A 740 -19.83 2.84 -14.68
N GLN A 741 -19.58 3.76 -13.73
CA GLN A 741 -20.36 3.87 -12.49
C GLN A 741 -21.85 4.15 -12.76
N ASN A 742 -22.14 4.98 -13.77
CA ASN A 742 -23.51 5.30 -14.18
C ASN A 742 -24.25 4.10 -14.81
N MET A 743 -23.52 3.11 -15.34
CA MET A 743 -24.09 1.80 -15.70
C MET A 743 -24.27 0.88 -14.48
N GLY A 744 -23.84 1.27 -13.29
CA GLY A 744 -23.99 0.51 -12.06
C GLY A 744 -23.03 -0.66 -11.90
N PHE A 745 -21.91 -0.70 -12.65
CA PHE A 745 -20.86 -1.68 -12.38
C PHE A 745 -20.13 -1.35 -11.08
N THR A 746 -19.75 -2.40 -10.36
CA THR A 746 -19.09 -2.30 -9.04
C THR A 746 -17.65 -2.78 -9.08
N ALA A 747 -17.21 -3.30 -10.23
CA ALA A 747 -15.83 -3.68 -10.48
C ALA A 747 -15.47 -3.46 -11.95
N ILE A 748 -14.19 -3.23 -12.22
CA ILE A 748 -13.59 -3.28 -13.56
C ILE A 748 -12.59 -4.43 -13.63
N TRP A 749 -12.49 -5.07 -14.78
CA TRP A 749 -11.38 -5.95 -15.13
C TRP A 749 -10.61 -5.30 -16.27
N ILE A 750 -9.29 -5.15 -16.15
CA ILE A 750 -8.44 -4.59 -17.20
C ILE A 750 -7.42 -5.62 -17.70
N THR A 751 -7.06 -5.55 -18.99
CA THR A 751 -6.01 -6.37 -19.64
C THR A 751 -4.63 -6.19 -18.98
N PRO A 752 -3.64 -7.09 -19.25
CA PRO A 752 -2.36 -7.04 -18.57
C PRO A 752 -1.63 -5.71 -18.75
N VAL A 753 -0.88 -5.33 -17.71
CA VAL A 753 -0.19 -4.02 -17.64
C VAL A 753 1.32 -4.11 -17.76
N THR A 754 1.90 -5.32 -17.77
CA THR A 754 3.34 -5.55 -17.86
C THR A 754 3.90 -4.96 -19.15
N MET A 755 5.18 -4.58 -19.13
CA MET A 755 5.82 -3.99 -20.30
C MET A 755 5.95 -5.01 -21.43
N GLN A 756 5.51 -4.61 -22.61
CA GLN A 756 5.49 -5.38 -23.84
C GLN A 756 6.66 -4.98 -24.74
N LYS A 757 6.97 -5.83 -25.72
CA LYS A 757 7.99 -5.53 -26.74
C LYS A 757 7.59 -6.05 -28.12
N SER A 758 6.46 -5.57 -28.63
CA SER A 758 6.03 -5.82 -30.00
C SER A 758 4.98 -4.79 -30.43
N GLU A 759 4.97 -4.43 -31.72
CA GLU A 759 3.91 -3.61 -32.32
C GLU A 759 2.54 -4.32 -32.37
N PHE A 760 2.52 -5.63 -32.15
CA PHE A 760 1.30 -6.45 -32.13
C PHE A 760 0.79 -6.73 -30.72
N ALA A 761 1.51 -6.30 -29.68
CA ALA A 761 1.25 -6.64 -28.28
C ALA A 761 0.27 -5.70 -27.55
N TYR A 762 -0.57 -4.97 -28.30
CA TYR A 762 -1.53 -4.00 -27.74
C TYR A 762 -2.51 -4.59 -26.72
N HIS A 763 -2.66 -5.93 -26.72
CA HIS A 763 -3.50 -6.68 -25.80
C HIS A 763 -2.82 -7.03 -24.47
N GLY A 764 -1.49 -6.94 -24.36
CA GLY A 764 -0.75 -7.18 -23.11
C GLY A 764 -0.17 -8.60 -22.90
N TYR A 765 -0.28 -9.51 -23.88
CA TYR A 765 0.13 -10.92 -23.70
C TYR A 765 1.57 -11.24 -24.12
N HIS A 766 2.33 -10.28 -24.67
CA HIS A 766 3.73 -10.48 -25.08
C HIS A 766 4.68 -9.85 -24.04
N THR A 767 4.50 -10.22 -22.76
CA THR A 767 5.26 -9.65 -21.66
C THR A 767 6.76 -9.76 -21.91
N TYR A 768 7.44 -8.63 -21.90
CA TYR A 768 8.90 -8.52 -21.99
C TYR A 768 9.53 -8.25 -20.63
N ASP A 769 8.95 -7.36 -19.82
CA ASP A 769 9.42 -7.04 -18.47
C ASP A 769 8.25 -7.08 -17.47
N PHE A 770 8.28 -8.08 -16.59
CA PHE A 770 7.26 -8.30 -15.56
C PHE A 770 7.24 -7.20 -14.50
N TYR A 771 8.37 -6.56 -14.20
CA TYR A 771 8.52 -5.56 -13.14
C TYR A 771 8.36 -4.13 -13.63
N ALA A 772 7.88 -3.94 -14.86
CA ALA A 772 7.58 -2.64 -15.45
C ALA A 772 6.17 -2.61 -16.03
N VAL A 773 5.54 -1.43 -15.96
CA VAL A 773 4.29 -1.15 -16.67
C VAL A 773 4.61 -0.77 -18.12
N ASP A 774 3.79 -1.20 -19.07
CA ASP A 774 3.95 -0.77 -20.46
C ASP A 774 3.70 0.73 -20.61
N GLY A 775 4.66 1.42 -21.22
CA GLY A 775 4.61 2.87 -21.37
C GLY A 775 3.46 3.36 -22.24
N HIS A 776 2.93 2.56 -23.18
CA HIS A 776 1.72 2.92 -23.93
C HIS A 776 0.49 3.09 -23.03
N LEU A 777 0.45 2.37 -21.89
CA LEU A 777 -0.68 2.43 -20.96
C LEU A 777 -0.49 3.53 -19.91
N GLY A 778 0.75 3.93 -19.65
CA GLY A 778 1.13 4.96 -18.69
C GLY A 778 2.31 4.55 -17.83
N THR A 779 2.30 4.94 -16.55
CA THR A 779 3.33 4.60 -15.57
C THR A 779 2.73 3.80 -14.42
N MET A 780 3.58 3.19 -13.57
CA MET A 780 3.12 2.56 -12.34
C MET A 780 2.36 3.55 -11.44
N ASP A 781 2.81 4.80 -11.33
CA ASP A 781 2.10 5.82 -10.54
C ASP A 781 0.72 6.14 -11.11
N LYS A 782 0.60 6.20 -12.45
CA LYS A 782 -0.70 6.39 -13.11
C LYS A 782 -1.61 5.17 -12.92
N PHE A 783 -1.05 3.96 -12.89
CA PHE A 783 -1.80 2.75 -12.57
C PHE A 783 -2.33 2.78 -11.13
N LYS A 784 -1.50 3.17 -10.15
CA LYS A 784 -1.94 3.40 -8.76
C LYS A 784 -2.99 4.50 -8.65
N GLU A 785 -2.88 5.55 -9.47
CA GLU A 785 -3.91 6.60 -9.54
C GLU A 785 -5.24 6.06 -10.06
N LEU A 786 -5.23 5.25 -11.13
CA LEU A 786 -6.42 4.58 -11.63
C LEU A 786 -7.10 3.75 -10.53
N ILE A 787 -6.33 2.96 -9.79
CA ILE A 787 -6.84 2.13 -8.70
C ILE A 787 -7.47 3.01 -7.61
N ARG A 788 -6.78 4.06 -7.14
CA ARG A 788 -7.36 5.01 -6.16
C ARG A 788 -8.65 5.65 -6.66
N LYS A 789 -8.70 6.10 -7.91
CA LYS A 789 -9.88 6.75 -8.49
C LYS A 789 -11.05 5.77 -8.67
N ALA A 790 -10.77 4.51 -8.95
CA ALA A 790 -11.78 3.45 -8.94
C ALA A 790 -12.28 3.19 -7.51
N HIS A 791 -11.38 3.08 -6.53
CA HIS A 791 -11.71 2.88 -5.12
C HIS A 791 -12.51 4.03 -4.51
N ASP A 792 -12.20 5.29 -4.84
CA ASP A 792 -12.98 6.49 -4.47
C ASP A 792 -14.46 6.38 -4.90
N LYS A 793 -14.74 5.54 -5.89
CA LYS A 793 -16.06 5.27 -6.46
C LYS A 793 -16.67 3.93 -6.03
N ASN A 794 -16.03 3.22 -5.10
CA ASN A 794 -16.35 1.86 -4.70
C ASN A 794 -16.35 0.88 -5.89
N ILE A 795 -15.41 1.06 -6.82
CA ILE A 795 -15.19 0.15 -7.95
C ILE A 795 -13.92 -0.65 -7.66
N ALA A 796 -14.06 -1.97 -7.49
CA ALA A 796 -12.91 -2.87 -7.37
C ALA A 796 -12.19 -3.05 -8.72
N VAL A 797 -10.89 -3.28 -8.70
CA VAL A 797 -10.04 -3.47 -9.88
C VAL A 797 -9.51 -4.90 -9.89
N MET A 798 -9.96 -5.67 -10.89
CA MET A 798 -9.38 -6.96 -11.26
C MET A 798 -8.33 -6.75 -12.35
N LEU A 799 -7.14 -7.33 -12.17
CA LEU A 799 -6.08 -7.27 -13.16
C LEU A 799 -5.91 -8.62 -13.85
N ASP A 800 -5.82 -8.59 -15.18
CA ASP A 800 -5.38 -9.74 -15.95
C ASP A 800 -3.87 -9.98 -15.79
N VAL A 801 -3.47 -11.22 -15.51
CA VAL A 801 -2.07 -11.61 -15.28
C VAL A 801 -1.72 -12.87 -16.07
N VAL A 802 -0.53 -12.84 -16.66
CA VAL A 802 0.03 -13.93 -17.46
C VAL A 802 1.14 -14.60 -16.67
N VAL A 803 0.96 -15.89 -16.37
CA VAL A 803 1.97 -16.70 -15.66
C VAL A 803 2.50 -17.86 -16.50
N ASN A 804 1.92 -18.06 -17.69
CA ASN A 804 2.27 -19.15 -18.59
C ASN A 804 3.50 -18.82 -19.46
N HIS A 805 3.51 -17.65 -20.09
CA HIS A 805 4.44 -17.36 -21.18
C HIS A 805 4.98 -15.93 -21.12
N THR A 806 6.05 -15.68 -21.89
CA THR A 806 6.50 -14.34 -22.28
C THR A 806 6.16 -14.06 -23.74
N GLY A 807 6.48 -12.87 -24.26
CA GLY A 807 6.52 -12.70 -25.72
C GLY A 807 7.51 -13.66 -26.38
N ASP A 808 7.35 -13.89 -27.69
CA ASP A 808 8.30 -14.64 -28.54
C ASP A 808 9.65 -13.92 -28.61
N PHE A 809 10.53 -14.25 -27.67
CA PHE A 809 11.88 -13.71 -27.58
C PHE A 809 12.92 -14.83 -27.73
N GLN A 810 12.64 -16.10 -27.44
CA GLN A 810 13.59 -17.22 -27.44
C GLN A 810 13.69 -17.99 -28.76
N PRO A 811 14.87 -18.62 -29.03
CA PRO A 811 16.22 -18.14 -28.77
C PRO A 811 16.70 -17.14 -29.85
N ALA A 812 15.94 -16.95 -30.93
CA ALA A 812 16.33 -16.20 -32.10
C ALA A 812 16.08 -14.68 -31.98
N ASN A 813 15.08 -14.28 -31.18
CA ASN A 813 14.59 -12.89 -31.09
C ASN A 813 15.10 -12.15 -29.83
N GLY A 814 15.95 -12.78 -29.02
CA GLY A 814 16.47 -12.24 -27.76
C GLY A 814 16.08 -13.08 -26.53
N PHE A 815 15.82 -12.42 -25.40
CA PHE A 815 15.26 -12.98 -24.17
C PHE A 815 14.29 -11.95 -23.60
N ALA A 816 13.30 -12.39 -22.82
CA ALA A 816 12.60 -11.50 -21.91
C ALA A 816 13.60 -10.83 -20.97
N LYS A 817 13.22 -9.71 -20.36
CA LYS A 817 14.12 -9.00 -19.46
C LYS A 817 14.37 -9.82 -18.20
N ALA A 818 15.58 -9.72 -17.67
CA ALA A 818 15.93 -10.28 -16.37
C ALA A 818 14.87 -9.88 -15.31
N PRO A 819 14.45 -10.81 -14.44
CA PRO A 819 15.07 -12.13 -14.18
C PRO A 819 14.64 -13.27 -15.12
N PHE A 820 13.72 -13.04 -16.06
CA PHE A 820 13.19 -14.06 -16.99
C PHE A 820 14.06 -14.24 -18.24
N ASP A 821 15.34 -13.89 -18.18
CA ASP A 821 16.29 -13.93 -19.29
C ASP A 821 17.08 -15.24 -19.39
N LYS A 822 16.64 -16.28 -18.68
CA LYS A 822 17.37 -17.55 -18.57
C LYS A 822 16.74 -18.63 -19.42
N ALA A 823 17.51 -19.21 -20.33
CA ALA A 823 17.00 -20.22 -21.25
C ALA A 823 16.40 -21.43 -20.52
N ASP A 824 17.01 -21.91 -19.43
CA ASP A 824 16.53 -23.07 -18.66
C ASP A 824 15.25 -22.79 -17.83
N TRP A 825 14.72 -21.57 -17.89
CA TRP A 825 13.44 -21.19 -17.29
C TRP A 825 12.25 -21.42 -18.22
N TYR A 826 12.49 -21.94 -19.43
CA TYR A 826 11.49 -22.22 -20.46
C TYR A 826 11.51 -23.70 -20.85
N HIS A 827 10.40 -24.23 -21.35
CA HIS A 827 10.29 -25.65 -21.70
C HIS A 827 10.92 -26.02 -23.04
N HIS A 828 10.92 -25.11 -24.03
CA HIS A 828 11.44 -25.34 -25.39
C HIS A 828 10.84 -26.54 -26.13
N ASN A 829 9.59 -26.91 -25.83
CA ASN A 829 8.94 -28.06 -26.47
C ASN A 829 8.25 -27.69 -27.80
N GLY A 830 8.33 -26.44 -28.25
CA GLY A 830 7.72 -25.91 -29.46
C GLY A 830 6.21 -25.70 -29.35
N ASP A 831 5.60 -25.26 -30.46
CA ASP A 831 4.19 -24.88 -30.53
C ASP A 831 3.21 -25.99 -30.11
N ILE A 832 2.13 -25.58 -29.45
CA ILE A 832 0.93 -26.39 -29.29
C ILE A 832 0.16 -26.42 -30.61
N THR A 833 -0.11 -27.62 -31.13
CA THR A 833 -0.82 -27.78 -32.40
C THR A 833 -2.31 -28.03 -32.21
N GLY A 834 -3.10 -27.87 -33.28
CA GLY A 834 -4.51 -28.26 -33.27
C GLY A 834 -4.75 -29.75 -32.95
N ALA A 835 -3.77 -30.62 -33.25
CA ALA A 835 -3.85 -32.04 -32.91
C ALA A 835 -3.71 -32.27 -31.40
N ASP A 836 -2.91 -31.46 -30.70
CA ASP A 836 -2.74 -31.54 -29.24
C ASP A 836 -4.02 -31.14 -28.52
N TYR A 837 -4.69 -30.07 -28.97
CA TYR A 837 -6.00 -29.69 -28.45
C TYR A 837 -7.06 -30.76 -28.75
N SER A 838 -7.10 -31.30 -29.97
CA SER A 838 -8.10 -32.29 -30.38
C SER A 838 -7.95 -33.62 -29.65
N SER A 839 -6.73 -33.99 -29.29
CA SER A 839 -6.42 -35.21 -28.52
C SER A 839 -6.41 -34.99 -27.00
N ASN A 840 -6.63 -33.75 -26.54
CA ASN A 840 -6.53 -33.35 -25.14
C ASN A 840 -5.19 -33.77 -24.51
N ASN A 841 -4.10 -33.53 -25.24
CA ASN A 841 -2.74 -33.84 -24.81
C ASN A 841 -2.28 -32.84 -23.72
N GLN A 842 -2.76 -33.02 -22.49
CA GLN A 842 -2.54 -32.08 -21.39
C GLN A 842 -1.05 -31.78 -21.16
N THR A 843 -0.18 -32.78 -21.25
CA THR A 843 1.27 -32.59 -21.10
C THR A 843 1.84 -31.64 -22.15
N LYS A 844 1.36 -31.67 -23.39
CA LYS A 844 1.81 -30.72 -24.42
C LYS A 844 1.12 -29.36 -24.28
N ILE A 845 -0.12 -29.33 -23.83
CA ILE A 845 -0.86 -28.09 -23.52
C ILE A 845 -0.19 -27.32 -22.38
N GLU A 846 0.38 -28.01 -21.39
CA GLU A 846 1.01 -27.39 -20.21
C GLU A 846 2.48 -27.00 -20.40
N ASN A 847 3.14 -27.51 -21.44
CA ASN A 847 4.60 -27.36 -21.58
C ASN A 847 5.01 -26.90 -22.98
N GLY A 848 4.08 -26.37 -23.78
CA GLY A 848 4.31 -25.99 -25.18
C GLY A 848 3.92 -24.55 -25.44
N ASP A 849 4.46 -23.97 -26.51
CA ASP A 849 4.29 -22.55 -26.81
C ASP A 849 2.86 -22.28 -27.30
N VAL A 850 2.11 -21.48 -26.54
CA VAL A 850 0.74 -21.09 -26.87
C VAL A 850 0.77 -19.95 -27.89
N ALA A 851 0.26 -20.19 -29.10
CA ALA A 851 0.29 -19.22 -30.20
C ALA A 851 1.70 -18.70 -30.55
N GLY A 852 2.74 -19.52 -30.35
CA GLY A 852 4.15 -19.16 -30.57
C GLY A 852 4.76 -18.31 -29.45
N LEU A 853 4.07 -18.10 -28.34
CA LEU A 853 4.58 -17.38 -27.18
C LEU A 853 5.38 -18.31 -26.27
N ASP A 854 6.58 -17.87 -25.89
CA ASP A 854 7.57 -18.70 -25.19
C ASP A 854 7.05 -19.19 -23.83
N ASP A 855 6.93 -20.51 -23.68
CA ASP A 855 6.36 -21.16 -22.51
C ASP A 855 7.35 -21.26 -21.33
N LEU A 856 6.98 -20.65 -20.19
CA LEU A 856 7.76 -20.66 -18.97
C LEU A 856 7.64 -22.04 -18.29
N ASN A 857 8.75 -22.52 -17.75
CA ASN A 857 8.82 -23.79 -17.02
C ASN A 857 8.51 -23.59 -15.54
N GLN A 858 7.25 -23.79 -15.12
CA GLN A 858 6.84 -23.66 -13.72
C GLN A 858 7.25 -24.87 -12.84
N ASP A 859 7.75 -25.96 -13.43
CA ASP A 859 8.39 -27.05 -12.67
C ASP A 859 9.81 -26.67 -12.22
N ASN A 860 10.46 -25.71 -12.89
CA ASN A 860 11.70 -25.12 -12.42
C ASN A 860 11.42 -24.26 -11.17
N PRO A 861 11.96 -24.62 -9.98
CA PRO A 861 11.67 -23.89 -8.74
C PRO A 861 12.06 -22.42 -8.79
N ALA A 862 13.06 -22.05 -9.60
CA ALA A 862 13.49 -20.67 -9.75
C ALA A 862 12.46 -19.84 -10.51
N THR A 863 11.96 -20.32 -11.64
CA THR A 863 10.87 -19.71 -12.42
C THR A 863 9.61 -19.57 -11.58
N ALA A 864 9.19 -20.66 -10.92
CA ALA A 864 7.99 -20.68 -10.10
C ALA A 864 8.07 -19.68 -8.93
N ASN A 865 9.21 -19.62 -8.25
CA ASN A 865 9.39 -18.67 -7.15
C ASN A 865 9.44 -17.23 -7.65
N GLU A 866 10.00 -16.98 -8.84
CA GLU A 866 10.07 -15.64 -9.39
C GLU A 866 8.69 -15.12 -9.82
N LEU A 867 7.85 -15.95 -10.45
CA LEU A 867 6.45 -15.60 -10.74
C LEU A 867 5.66 -15.28 -9.46
N LYS A 868 5.89 -16.04 -8.38
CA LYS A 868 5.27 -15.78 -7.06
C LYS A 868 5.81 -14.50 -6.40
N ASN A 869 7.09 -14.16 -6.60
CA ASN A 869 7.67 -12.91 -6.11
C ASN A 869 7.11 -11.72 -6.88
N TRP A 870 7.01 -11.85 -8.20
CA TRP A 870 6.46 -10.84 -9.07
C TRP A 870 5.01 -10.50 -8.69
N ILE A 871 4.13 -11.49 -8.53
CA ILE A 871 2.74 -11.18 -8.21
C ILE A 871 2.59 -10.51 -6.84
N LYS A 872 3.38 -10.94 -5.84
CA LYS A 872 3.41 -10.29 -4.52
C LYS A 872 3.87 -8.84 -4.64
N TRP A 873 4.93 -8.58 -5.41
CA TRP A 873 5.40 -7.24 -5.67
C TRP A 873 4.33 -6.39 -6.36
N LEU A 874 3.71 -6.91 -7.44
CA LEU A 874 2.72 -6.20 -8.21
C LEU A 874 1.51 -5.81 -7.35
N LEU A 875 0.99 -6.74 -6.54
CA LEU A 875 -0.12 -6.47 -5.63
C LEU A 875 0.25 -5.47 -4.54
N ASN A 876 1.42 -5.61 -3.91
CA ASN A 876 1.91 -4.68 -2.89
C ASN A 876 2.16 -3.27 -3.43
N GLU A 877 2.58 -3.18 -4.69
CA GLU A 877 2.89 -1.92 -5.34
C GLU A 877 1.63 -1.21 -5.83
N SER A 878 0.69 -1.94 -6.41
CA SER A 878 -0.47 -1.38 -7.11
C SER A 878 -1.74 -1.26 -6.25
N GLY A 879 -2.00 -2.18 -5.32
CA GLY A 879 -3.26 -2.23 -4.57
C GLY A 879 -4.44 -2.83 -5.33
N VAL A 880 -4.19 -3.64 -6.37
CA VAL A 880 -5.21 -4.41 -7.12
C VAL A 880 -6.00 -5.35 -6.19
N ASP A 881 -7.30 -5.50 -6.45
CA ASP A 881 -8.26 -6.18 -5.56
C ASP A 881 -8.49 -7.67 -5.88
N GLY A 882 -8.09 -8.11 -7.07
CA GLY A 882 -8.31 -9.47 -7.56
C GLY A 882 -7.63 -9.70 -8.91
N LEU A 883 -7.51 -10.97 -9.31
CA LEU A 883 -6.75 -11.36 -10.50
C LEU A 883 -7.59 -12.24 -11.44
N ARG A 884 -7.49 -11.98 -12.74
CA ARG A 884 -7.84 -12.96 -13.77
C ARG A 884 -6.54 -13.61 -14.24
N VAL A 885 -6.44 -14.93 -14.12
CA VAL A 885 -5.26 -15.69 -14.53
C VAL A 885 -5.46 -16.15 -15.97
N ASP A 886 -4.69 -15.55 -16.87
CA ASP A 886 -4.67 -15.87 -18.30
C ASP A 886 -4.23 -17.32 -18.53
N THR A 887 -4.81 -17.93 -19.57
CA THR A 887 -4.40 -19.23 -20.11
C THR A 887 -4.22 -20.33 -19.07
N ALA A 888 -4.95 -20.29 -17.95
CA ALA A 888 -4.76 -21.16 -16.79
C ALA A 888 -4.74 -22.66 -17.11
N LYS A 889 -5.42 -23.11 -18.17
CA LYS A 889 -5.38 -24.52 -18.62
C LYS A 889 -4.03 -25.01 -19.15
N HIS A 890 -3.13 -24.08 -19.47
CA HIS A 890 -1.76 -24.32 -19.94
C HIS A 890 -0.77 -24.27 -18.78
N VAL A 891 -1.22 -24.00 -17.56
CA VAL A 891 -0.34 -23.90 -16.40
C VAL A 891 -0.56 -25.12 -15.50
N PRO A 892 0.51 -25.77 -15.01
CA PRO A 892 0.37 -26.89 -14.09
C PRO A 892 -0.47 -26.54 -12.87
N LYS A 893 -1.52 -27.33 -12.60
CA LYS A 893 -2.48 -27.07 -11.49
C LYS A 893 -1.80 -26.94 -10.12
N GLY A 894 -0.72 -27.69 -9.88
CA GLY A 894 0.08 -27.59 -8.66
C GLY A 894 0.65 -26.19 -8.47
N PHE A 895 1.24 -25.62 -9.53
CA PHE A 895 1.73 -24.25 -9.51
C PHE A 895 0.60 -23.22 -9.36
N LEU A 896 -0.55 -23.39 -10.05
CA LEU A 896 -1.68 -22.47 -9.91
C LEU A 896 -2.14 -22.30 -8.46
N LYS A 897 -2.15 -23.40 -7.70
CA LYS A 897 -2.46 -23.34 -6.26
C LYS A 897 -1.41 -22.57 -5.46
N ASP A 898 -0.13 -22.79 -5.75
CA ASP A 898 0.95 -22.07 -5.09
C ASP A 898 0.95 -20.57 -5.46
N PHE A 899 0.56 -20.25 -6.70
CA PHE A 899 0.39 -18.89 -7.20
C PHE A 899 -0.79 -18.18 -6.54
N ASP A 900 -1.95 -18.83 -6.44
CA ASP A 900 -3.14 -18.34 -5.73
C ASP A 900 -2.81 -18.01 -4.27
N GLN A 901 -2.12 -18.91 -3.57
CA GLN A 901 -1.66 -18.68 -2.20
C GLN A 901 -0.64 -17.54 -2.09
N ALA A 902 0.21 -17.36 -3.10
CA ALA A 902 1.18 -16.28 -3.14
C ALA A 902 0.53 -14.92 -3.41
N ALA A 903 -0.48 -14.89 -4.28
CA ALA A 903 -1.28 -13.72 -4.59
C ALA A 903 -2.14 -13.31 -3.39
N ASN A 904 -2.71 -14.27 -2.67
CA ASN A 904 -3.52 -14.06 -1.47
C ASN A 904 -4.63 -13.01 -1.70
N THR A 905 -5.26 -13.10 -2.86
CA THR A 905 -6.41 -12.31 -3.30
C THR A 905 -7.30 -13.20 -4.17
N PHE A 906 -8.50 -12.75 -4.51
CA PHE A 906 -9.43 -13.54 -5.31
C PHE A 906 -8.86 -13.78 -6.73
N THR A 907 -8.88 -15.03 -7.17
CA THR A 907 -8.43 -15.42 -8.53
C THR A 907 -9.54 -16.05 -9.37
N ILE A 908 -9.61 -15.66 -10.64
CA ILE A 908 -10.48 -16.30 -11.64
C ILE A 908 -9.66 -16.79 -12.82
N GLY A 909 -9.68 -18.10 -13.09
CA GLY A 909 -8.90 -18.70 -14.17
C GLY A 909 -9.60 -18.68 -15.54
N GLU A 910 -8.83 -18.47 -16.60
CA GLU A 910 -9.27 -18.73 -17.97
C GLU A 910 -9.01 -20.19 -18.40
N ILE A 911 -10.08 -20.99 -18.43
CA ILE A 911 -10.06 -22.36 -18.92
C ILE A 911 -10.95 -22.42 -20.15
N TYR A 912 -10.39 -22.09 -21.32
CA TYR A 912 -11.11 -22.12 -22.59
C TYR A 912 -11.48 -23.57 -22.99
N SER A 913 -12.60 -24.07 -22.46
CA SER A 913 -13.18 -25.39 -22.71
C SER A 913 -14.70 -25.37 -22.43
N GLY A 914 -15.47 -26.12 -23.22
CA GLY A 914 -16.90 -26.29 -23.01
C GLY A 914 -17.29 -27.42 -22.05
N ASP A 915 -16.31 -28.18 -21.55
CA ASP A 915 -16.52 -29.29 -20.62
C ASP A 915 -16.56 -28.78 -19.16
N PRO A 916 -17.71 -28.87 -18.47
CA PRO A 916 -17.86 -28.39 -17.10
C PRO A 916 -17.03 -29.18 -16.09
N ALA A 917 -16.77 -30.47 -16.32
CA ALA A 917 -15.96 -31.27 -15.41
C ALA A 917 -14.49 -30.85 -15.51
N TYR A 918 -14.00 -30.61 -16.73
CA TYR A 918 -12.65 -30.12 -16.97
C TYR A 918 -12.45 -28.72 -16.38
N VAL A 919 -13.37 -27.77 -16.63
CA VAL A 919 -13.31 -26.42 -16.07
C VAL A 919 -13.48 -26.42 -14.55
N GLY A 920 -14.44 -27.20 -14.04
CA GLY A 920 -14.72 -27.31 -12.61
C GLY A 920 -13.54 -27.81 -11.78
N ASP A 921 -12.69 -28.67 -12.32
CA ASP A 921 -11.51 -29.16 -11.61
C ASP A 921 -10.50 -28.04 -11.27
N TYR A 922 -10.39 -27.00 -12.11
CA TYR A 922 -9.50 -25.85 -11.83
C TYR A 922 -9.97 -24.98 -10.66
N THR A 923 -11.27 -24.98 -10.34
CA THR A 923 -11.82 -24.25 -9.17
C THR A 923 -11.39 -24.85 -7.82
N ARG A 924 -10.59 -25.93 -7.83
CA ARG A 924 -9.92 -26.50 -6.65
C ARG A 924 -8.55 -25.89 -6.40
N TYR A 925 -8.00 -25.16 -7.37
CA TYR A 925 -6.64 -24.60 -7.37
C TYR A 925 -6.66 -23.06 -7.47
N LEU A 926 -7.70 -22.50 -8.08
CA LEU A 926 -8.01 -21.07 -8.10
C LEU A 926 -9.39 -20.85 -7.46
N ASP A 927 -9.74 -19.59 -7.16
CA ASP A 927 -10.98 -19.31 -6.45
C ASP A 927 -12.26 -19.50 -7.30
N ALA A 928 -12.13 -19.23 -8.59
CA ALA A 928 -13.19 -19.28 -9.58
C ALA A 928 -12.65 -19.60 -10.97
N ALA A 929 -13.56 -19.84 -11.92
CA ALA A 929 -13.26 -19.92 -13.35
C ALA A 929 -14.17 -19.01 -14.17
N LEU A 930 -13.69 -18.55 -15.33
CA LEU A 930 -14.57 -18.06 -16.38
C LEU A 930 -15.45 -19.21 -16.86
N ASP A 931 -16.77 -19.07 -16.77
CA ASP A 931 -17.74 -20.13 -17.02
C ASP A 931 -17.99 -20.33 -18.53
N PHE A 932 -16.95 -20.74 -19.26
CA PHE A 932 -17.03 -21.10 -20.69
C PHE A 932 -18.15 -22.12 -20.99
N PRO A 933 -18.40 -23.14 -20.16
CA PRO A 933 -19.53 -24.05 -20.35
C PRO A 933 -20.89 -23.34 -20.35
N MET A 934 -21.09 -22.36 -19.46
CA MET A 934 -22.28 -21.49 -19.49
C MET A 934 -22.28 -20.54 -20.68
N TYR A 935 -21.14 -19.94 -21.06
CA TYR A 935 -21.01 -19.09 -22.26
C TYR A 935 -21.50 -19.82 -23.53
N TYR A 936 -21.04 -21.04 -23.80
CA TYR A 936 -21.51 -21.81 -24.97
C TYR A 936 -23.02 -22.08 -24.92
N THR A 937 -23.54 -22.33 -23.72
CA THR A 937 -24.98 -22.54 -23.49
C THR A 937 -25.77 -21.27 -23.80
N ILE A 938 -25.33 -20.10 -23.32
CA ILE A 938 -25.93 -18.79 -23.63
C ILE A 938 -25.92 -18.52 -25.14
N LYS A 939 -24.81 -18.80 -25.82
CA LYS A 939 -24.68 -18.60 -27.29
C LYS A 939 -25.65 -19.49 -28.07
N ASP A 940 -25.74 -20.77 -27.72
CA ASP A 940 -26.68 -21.70 -28.36
C ASP A 940 -28.13 -21.26 -28.12
N VAL A 941 -28.48 -20.96 -26.88
CA VAL A 941 -29.86 -20.69 -26.50
C VAL A 941 -30.29 -19.32 -27.00
N PHE A 942 -29.64 -18.25 -26.58
CA PHE A 942 -30.08 -16.89 -26.90
C PHE A 942 -29.61 -16.42 -28.28
N GLY A 943 -28.42 -16.83 -28.72
CA GLY A 943 -27.85 -16.42 -30.01
C GLY A 943 -28.35 -17.25 -31.19
N ARG A 944 -28.59 -18.55 -31.00
CA ARG A 944 -29.00 -19.49 -32.07
C ARG A 944 -30.42 -20.05 -31.88
N ASP A 945 -31.20 -19.44 -30.99
CA ASP A 945 -32.60 -19.78 -30.71
C ASP A 945 -32.83 -21.26 -30.35
N GLN A 946 -31.86 -21.90 -29.69
CA GLN A 946 -32.02 -23.27 -29.22
C GLN A 946 -32.87 -23.35 -27.93
N SER A 947 -33.29 -24.57 -27.61
CA SER A 947 -34.18 -24.88 -26.47
C SER A 947 -33.62 -24.34 -25.14
N MET A 948 -34.44 -23.64 -24.35
CA MET A 948 -34.05 -23.18 -23.01
C MET A 948 -33.82 -24.33 -22.03
N ILE A 949 -34.23 -25.57 -22.34
CA ILE A 949 -33.89 -26.77 -21.55
C ILE A 949 -32.38 -26.94 -21.39
N LYS A 950 -31.58 -26.47 -22.35
CA LYS A 950 -30.11 -26.50 -22.24
C LYS A 950 -29.58 -25.70 -21.04
N ILE A 951 -30.25 -24.61 -20.64
CA ILE A 951 -29.88 -23.84 -19.44
C ILE A 951 -30.10 -24.68 -18.18
N LYS A 952 -31.25 -25.38 -18.10
CA LYS A 952 -31.55 -26.31 -17.02
C LYS A 952 -30.51 -27.41 -16.91
N GLU A 953 -30.18 -28.04 -18.03
CA GLU A 953 -29.16 -29.09 -18.10
C GLU A 953 -27.81 -28.55 -17.62
N ARG A 954 -27.42 -27.35 -18.06
CA ARG A 954 -26.17 -26.72 -17.65
C ARG A 954 -26.10 -26.46 -16.15
N TYR A 955 -27.18 -26.02 -15.50
CA TYR A 955 -27.16 -25.86 -14.02
C TYR A 955 -27.05 -27.20 -13.27
N SER A 956 -27.41 -28.33 -13.90
CA SER A 956 -27.18 -29.63 -13.28
C SER A 956 -25.68 -29.98 -13.17
N ASP A 957 -24.84 -29.34 -14.00
CA ASP A 957 -23.40 -29.48 -13.99
C ASP A 957 -22.73 -28.61 -12.92
N ASP A 958 -23.47 -27.77 -12.19
CA ASP A 958 -22.93 -26.95 -11.09
C ASP A 958 -22.19 -27.79 -10.04
N ARG A 959 -22.54 -29.08 -9.93
CA ARG A 959 -21.89 -30.09 -9.08
C ARG A 959 -20.39 -30.30 -9.37
N TYR A 960 -19.88 -29.89 -10.52
CA TYR A 960 -18.47 -30.04 -10.88
C TYR A 960 -17.60 -28.91 -10.32
N TYR A 961 -18.17 -27.73 -10.06
CA TYR A 961 -17.44 -26.60 -9.52
C TYR A 961 -17.37 -26.66 -7.99
N ARG A 962 -16.32 -26.09 -7.41
CA ARG A 962 -16.20 -25.90 -5.95
C ARG A 962 -17.30 -24.99 -5.43
N ASP A 963 -17.51 -23.86 -6.09
CA ASP A 963 -18.63 -22.97 -5.90
C ASP A 963 -18.99 -22.30 -7.23
N ALA A 964 -20.17 -22.61 -7.75
CA ALA A 964 -20.61 -22.04 -9.01
C ALA A 964 -21.06 -20.56 -8.86
N GLN A 965 -21.27 -20.07 -7.64
CA GLN A 965 -21.67 -18.68 -7.39
C GLN A 965 -20.53 -17.67 -7.58
N THR A 966 -19.28 -18.12 -7.53
CA THR A 966 -18.10 -17.26 -7.71
C THR A 966 -17.56 -17.25 -9.14
N ASN A 967 -18.04 -18.15 -10.01
CA ASN A 967 -17.61 -18.20 -11.41
C ASN A 967 -18.07 -16.96 -12.21
N GLY A 968 -17.24 -16.54 -13.16
CA GLY A 968 -17.52 -15.42 -14.05
C GLY A 968 -18.43 -15.82 -15.20
N VAL A 969 -19.62 -15.24 -15.29
CA VAL A 969 -20.60 -15.51 -16.36
C VAL A 969 -20.59 -14.37 -17.36
N PHE A 970 -20.41 -14.69 -18.64
CA PHE A 970 -20.25 -13.70 -19.71
C PHE A 970 -20.90 -14.18 -21.01
N ILE A 971 -21.10 -13.25 -21.96
CA ILE A 971 -21.71 -13.53 -23.27
C ILE A 971 -20.75 -13.34 -24.44
N ASP A 972 -19.70 -12.55 -24.23
CA ASP A 972 -18.55 -12.34 -25.10
C ASP A 972 -17.40 -11.73 -24.29
N ASN A 973 -16.20 -11.80 -24.85
CA ASN A 973 -14.97 -11.21 -24.33
C ASN A 973 -13.99 -10.98 -25.51
N HIS A 974 -12.72 -10.71 -25.20
CA HIS A 974 -11.69 -10.40 -26.19
C HIS A 974 -11.11 -11.63 -26.94
N ASP A 975 -11.44 -12.85 -26.49
CA ASP A 975 -10.95 -14.13 -27.07
C ASP A 975 -11.98 -14.80 -27.99
N VAL A 976 -13.23 -14.33 -27.95
CA VAL A 976 -14.35 -14.92 -28.71
C VAL A 976 -15.05 -13.88 -29.57
N LYS A 977 -15.74 -14.34 -30.63
CA LYS A 977 -16.58 -13.48 -31.46
C LYS A 977 -17.63 -12.77 -30.60
N ARG A 978 -17.91 -11.51 -30.92
CA ARG A 978 -18.99 -10.73 -30.29
C ARG A 978 -20.31 -11.50 -30.36
N PHE A 979 -21.16 -11.36 -29.35
CA PHE A 979 -22.45 -12.05 -29.32
C PHE A 979 -23.28 -11.76 -30.58
N LEU A 980 -23.37 -10.49 -30.98
CA LEU A 980 -24.14 -10.04 -32.15
C LEU A 980 -23.57 -10.50 -33.49
N ASN A 981 -22.29 -10.91 -33.55
CA ASN A 981 -21.71 -11.48 -34.76
C ASN A 981 -22.39 -12.82 -35.09
N GLU A 982 -22.51 -13.68 -34.08
CA GLU A 982 -23.03 -15.05 -34.22
C GLU A 982 -24.54 -15.17 -34.03
N ALA A 983 -25.19 -14.15 -33.45
CA ALA A 983 -26.63 -14.18 -33.26
C ALA A 983 -27.37 -14.30 -34.62
N SER A 984 -28.34 -15.22 -34.69
CA SER A 984 -29.11 -15.53 -35.90
C SER A 984 -29.98 -14.37 -36.39
N GLY A 985 -30.38 -13.49 -35.47
CA GLY A 985 -31.35 -12.43 -35.71
C GLY A 985 -32.77 -12.94 -35.91
N LYS A 986 -33.71 -12.00 -36.03
CA LYS A 986 -35.12 -12.33 -36.24
C LYS A 986 -35.34 -13.12 -37.53
N PRO A 987 -36.09 -14.24 -37.50
CA PRO A 987 -36.50 -14.95 -38.71
C PRO A 987 -37.18 -14.00 -39.70
N GLY A 988 -36.66 -13.94 -40.94
CA GLY A 988 -37.13 -13.02 -41.98
C GLY A 988 -36.64 -11.57 -41.85
N ALA A 989 -35.84 -11.23 -40.83
CA ALA A 989 -35.21 -9.93 -40.61
C ALA A 989 -33.90 -10.08 -39.80
N SER A 990 -32.94 -10.83 -40.34
CA SER A 990 -31.73 -11.27 -39.62
C SER A 990 -30.78 -10.14 -39.16
N SER A 991 -31.02 -8.90 -39.58
CA SER A 991 -30.32 -7.72 -39.06
C SER A 991 -30.80 -7.29 -37.67
N ASP A 992 -32.03 -7.63 -37.28
CA ASP A 992 -32.57 -7.31 -35.95
C ASP A 992 -32.14 -8.37 -34.93
N LYS A 993 -31.02 -8.09 -34.25
CA LYS A 993 -30.34 -9.01 -33.31
C LYS A 993 -30.37 -8.52 -31.86
N TRP A 994 -30.70 -7.26 -31.62
CA TRP A 994 -30.72 -6.68 -30.27
C TRP A 994 -31.71 -7.35 -29.31
N PRO A 995 -32.90 -7.82 -29.75
CA PRO A 995 -33.78 -8.58 -28.87
C PRO A 995 -33.10 -9.82 -28.27
N GLN A 996 -32.32 -10.57 -29.05
CA GLN A 996 -31.54 -11.72 -28.55
C GLN A 996 -30.47 -11.27 -27.54
N LEU A 997 -29.76 -10.18 -27.82
CA LEU A 997 -28.77 -9.64 -26.90
C LEU A 997 -29.38 -9.19 -25.56
N LYS A 998 -30.54 -8.52 -25.58
CA LYS A 998 -31.25 -8.12 -24.35
C LYS A 998 -31.70 -9.31 -23.50
N ALA A 999 -32.13 -10.40 -24.15
CA ALA A 999 -32.46 -11.65 -23.45
C ALA A 999 -31.22 -12.26 -22.78
N ALA A 1000 -30.09 -12.33 -23.50
CA ALA A 1000 -28.82 -12.82 -22.98
C ALA A 1000 -28.29 -11.96 -21.81
N LEU A 1001 -28.31 -10.62 -21.96
CA LEU A 1001 -27.90 -9.68 -20.90
C LEU A 1001 -28.78 -9.79 -19.65
N GLY A 1002 -30.10 -9.91 -19.85
CA GLY A 1002 -31.04 -10.09 -18.76
C GLY A 1002 -30.77 -11.39 -17.98
N PHE A 1003 -30.45 -12.48 -18.67
CA PHE A 1003 -30.01 -13.73 -18.04
C PHE A 1003 -28.69 -13.54 -17.28
N THR A 1004 -27.64 -13.05 -17.95
CA THR A 1004 -26.29 -12.94 -17.37
C THR A 1004 -26.27 -12.08 -16.11
N LEU A 1005 -26.93 -10.92 -16.10
CA LEU A 1005 -26.90 -9.99 -14.97
C LEU A 1005 -27.79 -10.42 -13.78
N THR A 1006 -28.68 -11.39 -13.97
CA THR A 1006 -29.61 -11.85 -12.92
C THR A 1006 -29.40 -13.30 -12.48
N SER A 1007 -28.63 -14.09 -13.24
CA SER A 1007 -28.20 -15.46 -12.90
C SER A 1007 -27.19 -15.48 -11.74
N ARG A 1008 -27.05 -16.64 -11.09
CA ARG A 1008 -25.91 -16.98 -10.20
C ARG A 1008 -24.59 -16.79 -10.93
N GLY A 1009 -23.54 -16.47 -10.17
CA GLY A 1009 -22.22 -16.13 -10.70
C GLY A 1009 -21.94 -14.63 -10.69
N ILE A 1010 -20.71 -14.27 -11.04
CA ILE A 1010 -20.24 -12.89 -11.19
C ILE A 1010 -20.46 -12.49 -12.66
N PRO A 1011 -21.41 -11.60 -12.99
CA PRO A 1011 -21.62 -11.18 -14.36
C PRO A 1011 -20.47 -10.30 -14.85
N ILE A 1012 -19.95 -10.63 -16.04
CA ILE A 1012 -18.90 -9.89 -16.73
C ILE A 1012 -19.45 -9.40 -18.07
N ILE A 1013 -19.37 -8.09 -18.31
CA ILE A 1013 -19.79 -7.45 -19.57
C ILE A 1013 -18.55 -6.82 -20.22
N TYR A 1014 -18.24 -7.22 -21.45
CA TYR A 1014 -17.12 -6.69 -22.20
C TYR A 1014 -17.45 -5.32 -22.83
N GLN A 1015 -16.49 -4.40 -22.82
CA GLN A 1015 -16.65 -3.07 -23.41
C GLN A 1015 -17.20 -3.11 -24.84
N GLY A 1016 -18.08 -2.18 -25.17
CA GLY A 1016 -18.71 -2.07 -26.49
C GLY A 1016 -19.97 -2.93 -26.67
N THR A 1017 -20.23 -3.88 -25.78
CA THR A 1017 -21.51 -4.61 -25.77
C THR A 1017 -22.68 -3.65 -25.51
N GLU A 1018 -22.47 -2.62 -24.69
CA GLU A 1018 -23.42 -1.54 -24.46
C GLU A 1018 -23.62 -0.60 -25.66
N GLN A 1019 -22.76 -0.72 -26.68
CA GLN A 1019 -22.82 -0.01 -27.97
C GLN A 1019 -23.19 -0.93 -29.14
N GLY A 1020 -23.50 -2.21 -28.87
CA GLY A 1020 -23.94 -3.15 -29.91
C GLY A 1020 -22.83 -3.64 -30.84
N PHE A 1021 -21.61 -3.77 -30.33
CA PHE A 1021 -20.47 -4.29 -31.11
C PHE A 1021 -20.70 -5.71 -31.62
N SER A 1022 -20.20 -6.00 -32.82
CA SER A 1022 -20.54 -7.21 -33.58
C SER A 1022 -19.35 -7.80 -34.37
N GLY A 1023 -18.12 -7.49 -33.97
CA GLY A 1023 -16.88 -8.01 -34.52
C GLY A 1023 -16.77 -9.54 -34.54
N GLY A 1024 -16.05 -10.04 -35.55
CA GLY A 1024 -15.81 -11.47 -35.81
C GLY A 1024 -14.63 -12.04 -35.01
N ASP A 1025 -13.80 -12.86 -35.64
CA ASP A 1025 -12.57 -13.41 -35.04
C ASP A 1025 -11.55 -12.30 -34.73
N ASP A 1026 -10.60 -12.58 -33.82
CA ASP A 1026 -9.48 -11.67 -33.52
C ASP A 1026 -8.76 -11.21 -34.81
N PRO A 1027 -8.48 -9.90 -34.95
CA PRO A 1027 -8.73 -8.81 -33.98
C PRO A 1027 -10.08 -8.09 -34.15
N ALA A 1028 -10.98 -8.57 -35.01
CA ALA A 1028 -12.21 -7.85 -35.35
C ALA A 1028 -13.16 -7.67 -34.16
N ASN A 1029 -13.11 -8.52 -33.12
CA ASN A 1029 -13.86 -8.41 -31.87
C ASN A 1029 -13.24 -7.42 -30.84
N ARG A 1030 -12.14 -6.75 -31.18
CA ARG A 1030 -11.40 -5.82 -30.30
C ARG A 1030 -11.56 -4.38 -30.80
N GLU A 1031 -12.81 -3.98 -31.05
CA GLU A 1031 -13.14 -2.67 -31.59
C GLU A 1031 -12.90 -1.52 -30.58
N ASN A 1032 -12.60 -0.31 -31.08
CA ASN A 1032 -12.47 0.89 -30.27
C ASN A 1032 -13.82 1.37 -29.74
N VAL A 1033 -13.92 1.69 -28.46
CA VAL A 1033 -15.18 2.10 -27.83
C VAL A 1033 -15.60 3.50 -28.27
N VAL A 1034 -16.90 3.66 -28.55
CA VAL A 1034 -17.54 4.96 -28.76
C VAL A 1034 -18.53 5.19 -27.64
N PHE A 1035 -18.24 6.14 -26.75
CA PHE A 1035 -19.05 6.40 -25.57
C PHE A 1035 -20.38 7.08 -25.92
N ASN A 1036 -21.49 6.38 -25.74
CA ASN A 1036 -22.84 6.94 -25.89
C ASN A 1036 -23.75 6.44 -24.76
N ALA A 1037 -23.89 7.25 -23.71
CA ALA A 1037 -24.76 6.94 -22.58
C ALA A 1037 -26.26 6.94 -22.95
N ASN A 1038 -26.65 7.54 -24.08
CA ASN A 1038 -28.04 7.52 -24.56
C ASN A 1038 -28.36 6.28 -25.39
N HIS A 1039 -27.39 5.41 -25.64
CA HIS A 1039 -27.61 4.19 -26.39
C HIS A 1039 -28.59 3.26 -25.65
N GLU A 1040 -29.49 2.61 -26.39
CA GLU A 1040 -30.55 1.80 -25.78
C GLU A 1040 -29.99 0.62 -24.96
N LEU A 1041 -28.92 -0.01 -25.43
CA LEU A 1041 -28.27 -1.11 -24.73
C LEU A 1041 -27.53 -0.63 -23.46
N TYR A 1042 -26.91 0.56 -23.49
CA TYR A 1042 -26.35 1.21 -22.29
C TYR A 1042 -27.41 1.39 -21.21
N GLN A 1043 -28.54 2.00 -21.57
CA GLN A 1043 -29.65 2.24 -20.63
C GLN A 1043 -30.24 0.93 -20.09
N TYR A 1044 -30.30 -0.10 -20.92
CA TYR A 1044 -30.79 -1.42 -20.51
C TYR A 1044 -29.83 -2.11 -19.51
N ILE A 1045 -28.52 -2.11 -19.78
CA ILE A 1045 -27.50 -2.63 -18.85
C ILE A 1045 -27.51 -1.85 -17.54
N ALA A 1046 -27.55 -0.52 -17.61
CA ALA A 1046 -27.65 0.35 -16.44
C ALA A 1046 -28.88 0.04 -15.59
N LYS A 1047 -30.02 -0.25 -16.23
CA LYS A 1047 -31.25 -0.66 -15.53
C LYS A 1047 -31.08 -2.00 -14.86
N LEU A 1048 -30.54 -3.01 -15.54
CA LEU A 1048 -30.30 -4.35 -14.97
C LEU A 1048 -29.37 -4.30 -13.75
N ASN A 1049 -28.25 -3.58 -13.86
CA ASN A 1049 -27.31 -3.39 -12.74
C ASN A 1049 -27.95 -2.64 -11.57
N ARG A 1050 -28.77 -1.61 -11.83
CA ARG A 1050 -29.52 -0.93 -10.76
C ARG A 1050 -30.39 -1.91 -9.97
N VAL A 1051 -31.11 -2.78 -10.67
CA VAL A 1051 -31.94 -3.81 -10.05
C VAL A 1051 -31.08 -4.79 -9.25
N ARG A 1052 -30.00 -5.31 -9.84
CA ARG A 1052 -29.04 -6.20 -9.16
C ARG A 1052 -28.47 -5.55 -7.89
N ASN A 1053 -28.04 -4.30 -7.96
CA ASN A 1053 -27.40 -3.59 -6.84
C ASN A 1053 -28.38 -3.29 -5.69
N SER A 1054 -29.67 -3.16 -5.99
CA SER A 1054 -30.72 -2.96 -4.97
C SER A 1054 -31.24 -4.25 -4.33
N HIS A 1055 -30.89 -5.42 -4.87
CA HIS A 1055 -31.45 -6.71 -4.45
C HIS A 1055 -30.35 -7.74 -4.14
N PRO A 1056 -30.02 -7.96 -2.84
CA PRO A 1056 -29.05 -8.98 -2.42
C PRO A 1056 -29.32 -10.38 -2.99
N ALA A 1057 -30.58 -10.72 -3.27
CA ALA A 1057 -30.94 -11.97 -3.93
C ALA A 1057 -30.22 -12.13 -5.28
N LEU A 1058 -30.18 -11.06 -6.09
CA LEU A 1058 -29.57 -11.08 -7.42
C LEU A 1058 -28.04 -11.02 -7.35
N GLN A 1059 -27.46 -10.47 -6.29
CA GLN A 1059 -26.00 -10.43 -6.07
C GLN A 1059 -25.46 -11.83 -5.78
N ASN A 1060 -25.69 -12.35 -4.57
CA ASN A 1060 -25.16 -13.63 -4.09
C ASN A 1060 -26.22 -14.47 -3.35
N GLY A 1061 -27.47 -14.36 -3.79
CA GLY A 1061 -28.56 -15.23 -3.36
C GLY A 1061 -28.56 -16.58 -4.06
N SER A 1062 -29.14 -17.58 -3.40
CA SER A 1062 -29.35 -18.91 -3.98
C SER A 1062 -30.28 -18.83 -5.19
N GLN A 1063 -30.06 -19.66 -6.20
CA GLN A 1063 -30.91 -19.75 -7.38
C GLN A 1063 -31.67 -21.07 -7.40
N LYS A 1064 -32.97 -21.02 -7.76
CA LYS A 1064 -33.81 -22.19 -7.98
C LYS A 1064 -34.62 -22.05 -9.25
N GLU A 1065 -34.56 -23.06 -10.12
CA GLU A 1065 -35.43 -23.15 -11.29
C GLU A 1065 -36.91 -23.22 -10.88
N LYS A 1066 -37.77 -22.52 -11.62
CA LYS A 1066 -39.23 -22.51 -11.45
C LYS A 1066 -39.98 -22.98 -12.69
N TRP A 1067 -39.40 -22.78 -13.88
CA TRP A 1067 -39.97 -23.26 -15.13
C TRP A 1067 -38.89 -23.42 -16.20
N ALA A 1068 -39.01 -24.45 -17.04
CA ALA A 1068 -38.18 -24.62 -18.23
C ALA A 1068 -38.96 -25.38 -19.31
N ASP A 1069 -39.02 -24.82 -20.52
CA ASP A 1069 -39.43 -25.49 -21.77
C ASP A 1069 -38.58 -24.99 -22.95
N ASP A 1070 -38.90 -25.35 -24.18
CA ASP A 1070 -38.08 -24.96 -25.35
C ASP A 1070 -37.96 -23.44 -25.55
N SER A 1071 -38.97 -22.69 -25.15
CA SER A 1071 -39.12 -21.25 -25.44
C SER A 1071 -39.04 -20.36 -24.21
N PHE A 1072 -39.20 -20.90 -23.01
CA PHE A 1072 -39.40 -20.13 -21.79
C PHE A 1072 -38.60 -20.69 -20.62
N TYR A 1073 -37.95 -19.80 -19.86
CA TYR A 1073 -37.24 -20.15 -18.63
C TYR A 1073 -37.60 -19.20 -17.49
N SER A 1074 -37.70 -19.73 -16.29
CA SER A 1074 -37.88 -18.94 -15.08
C SER A 1074 -37.12 -19.53 -13.90
N PHE A 1075 -36.54 -18.65 -13.09
CA PHE A 1075 -35.88 -18.99 -11.85
C PHE A 1075 -36.17 -17.94 -10.77
N GLN A 1076 -36.01 -18.34 -9.52
CA GLN A 1076 -36.09 -17.48 -8.35
C GLN A 1076 -34.70 -17.36 -7.71
N ARG A 1077 -34.31 -16.13 -7.38
CA ARG A 1077 -33.18 -15.79 -6.53
C ARG A 1077 -33.67 -15.42 -5.14
N SER A 1078 -32.98 -15.89 -4.10
CA SER A 1078 -33.37 -15.68 -2.70
C SER A 1078 -32.17 -15.40 -1.80
N LYS A 1079 -32.26 -14.36 -0.96
CA LYS A 1079 -31.27 -14.08 0.10
C LYS A 1079 -31.92 -13.26 1.21
N ASN A 1080 -31.83 -13.73 2.46
CA ASN A 1080 -32.27 -12.96 3.64
C ASN A 1080 -33.69 -12.35 3.54
N GLY A 1081 -34.62 -13.05 2.87
CA GLY A 1081 -35.99 -12.58 2.66
C GLY A 1081 -36.19 -11.62 1.48
N ASP A 1082 -35.13 -11.22 0.79
CA ASP A 1082 -35.18 -10.60 -0.54
C ASP A 1082 -35.40 -11.70 -1.59
N GLU A 1083 -36.36 -11.48 -2.48
CA GLU A 1083 -36.85 -12.48 -3.44
C GLU A 1083 -36.99 -11.81 -4.81
N ALA A 1084 -36.35 -12.41 -5.83
CA ALA A 1084 -36.45 -11.97 -7.21
C ALA A 1084 -36.82 -13.13 -8.14
N ILE A 1085 -37.89 -12.97 -8.91
CA ILE A 1085 -38.33 -13.95 -9.92
C ILE A 1085 -37.95 -13.41 -11.29
N VAL A 1086 -37.13 -14.16 -12.02
CA VAL A 1086 -36.72 -13.83 -13.37
C VAL A 1086 -37.46 -14.72 -14.35
N LEU A 1087 -37.95 -14.12 -15.44
CA LEU A 1087 -38.67 -14.81 -16.51
C LEU A 1087 -38.13 -14.35 -17.84
N ILE A 1088 -37.89 -15.30 -18.74
CA ILE A 1088 -37.28 -15.03 -20.05
C ILE A 1088 -38.04 -15.81 -21.12
N ASN A 1089 -38.56 -15.09 -22.12
CA ASN A 1089 -39.12 -15.67 -23.34
C ASN A 1089 -38.05 -15.61 -24.43
N ASN A 1090 -37.55 -16.75 -24.89
CA ASN A 1090 -36.56 -16.83 -25.96
C ASN A 1090 -37.18 -17.13 -27.34
N SER A 1091 -38.49 -17.04 -27.51
CA SER A 1091 -39.15 -17.18 -28.81
C SER A 1091 -39.39 -15.84 -29.52
N TRP A 1092 -39.75 -15.92 -30.80
CA TRP A 1092 -40.16 -14.78 -31.64
C TRP A 1092 -41.68 -14.52 -31.61
N SER A 1093 -42.40 -15.16 -30.69
CA SER A 1093 -43.83 -14.96 -30.44
C SER A 1093 -44.08 -14.69 -28.95
N SER A 1094 -45.21 -14.07 -28.62
CA SER A 1094 -45.58 -13.89 -27.21
C SER A 1094 -45.86 -15.25 -26.56
N GLN A 1095 -45.34 -15.45 -25.36
CA GLN A 1095 -45.53 -16.68 -24.59
C GLN A 1095 -46.26 -16.38 -23.29
N THR A 1096 -47.24 -17.22 -22.95
CA THR A 1096 -47.95 -17.18 -21.67
C THR A 1096 -47.65 -18.46 -20.90
N ARG A 1097 -47.31 -18.33 -19.62
CA ARG A 1097 -47.11 -19.46 -18.70
C ARG A 1097 -47.77 -19.20 -17.35
N THR A 1098 -48.21 -20.28 -16.71
CA THR A 1098 -48.63 -20.28 -15.32
C THR A 1098 -47.56 -21.02 -14.52
N ILE A 1099 -46.85 -20.30 -13.65
CA ILE A 1099 -45.69 -20.80 -12.90
C ILE A 1099 -46.06 -20.83 -11.42
N SER A 1100 -45.72 -21.91 -10.73
CA SER A 1100 -46.04 -22.13 -9.32
C SER A 1100 -44.80 -22.51 -8.52
N ASN A 1101 -44.98 -22.85 -7.24
CA ASN A 1101 -43.93 -23.35 -6.34
C ASN A 1101 -42.82 -22.32 -6.04
N PHE A 1102 -43.21 -21.05 -5.88
CA PHE A 1102 -42.29 -20.02 -5.41
C PHE A 1102 -41.96 -20.22 -3.93
N ASP A 1103 -40.68 -20.05 -3.57
CA ASP A 1103 -40.24 -20.10 -2.18
C ASP A 1103 -40.58 -18.78 -1.49
N ASN A 1104 -40.91 -18.82 -0.20
CA ASN A 1104 -41.09 -17.64 0.64
C ASN A 1104 -42.11 -16.61 0.14
N LEU A 1105 -42.97 -16.89 -0.85
CA LEU A 1105 -43.99 -15.95 -1.34
C LEU A 1105 -45.41 -16.46 -1.02
N SER A 1106 -46.16 -15.69 -0.24
CA SER A 1106 -47.53 -16.03 0.15
C SER A 1106 -48.57 -15.56 -0.87
N ASN A 1107 -49.74 -16.21 -0.86
CA ASN A 1107 -50.89 -15.78 -1.66
C ASN A 1107 -51.25 -14.31 -1.38
N GLY A 1108 -51.52 -13.54 -2.43
CA GLY A 1108 -51.78 -12.10 -2.36
C GLY A 1108 -50.53 -11.22 -2.38
N THR A 1109 -49.32 -11.79 -2.31
CA THR A 1109 -48.07 -11.01 -2.44
C THR A 1109 -48.07 -10.32 -3.80
N ARG A 1110 -47.98 -8.98 -3.79
CA ARG A 1110 -47.77 -8.17 -4.99
C ARG A 1110 -46.30 -8.23 -5.36
N LEU A 1111 -46.04 -8.39 -6.65
CA LEU A 1111 -44.71 -8.36 -7.23
C LEU A 1111 -44.70 -7.31 -8.33
N THR A 1112 -43.69 -6.46 -8.32
CA THR A 1112 -43.52 -5.38 -9.29
C THR A 1112 -42.41 -5.74 -10.26
N ASN A 1113 -42.66 -5.57 -11.55
CA ASN A 1113 -41.62 -5.74 -12.55
C ASN A 1113 -40.62 -4.60 -12.39
N GLN A 1114 -39.33 -4.89 -12.41
CA GLN A 1114 -38.28 -3.90 -12.25
C GLN A 1114 -37.82 -3.33 -13.60
N LEU A 1115 -38.22 -3.95 -14.71
CA LEU A 1115 -37.91 -3.49 -16.07
C LEU A 1115 -39.04 -2.67 -16.72
N SER A 1116 -40.24 -2.66 -16.14
CA SER A 1116 -41.39 -1.84 -16.54
C SER A 1116 -42.34 -1.65 -15.36
N ASN A 1117 -43.37 -0.81 -15.47
CA ASN A 1117 -44.24 -0.48 -14.33
C ASN A 1117 -45.42 -1.46 -14.13
N ASP A 1118 -45.40 -2.64 -14.75
CA ASP A 1118 -46.41 -3.66 -14.54
C ASP A 1118 -46.17 -4.45 -13.24
N SER A 1119 -47.24 -5.02 -12.70
CA SER A 1119 -47.20 -5.80 -11.46
C SER A 1119 -48.12 -7.00 -11.55
N ILE A 1120 -47.78 -8.06 -10.82
CA ILE A 1120 -48.60 -9.27 -10.71
C ILE A 1120 -48.83 -9.60 -9.23
N GLN A 1121 -49.81 -10.44 -8.94
CA GLN A 1121 -50.02 -10.99 -7.60
C GLN A 1121 -49.91 -12.51 -7.62
N ILE A 1122 -49.34 -13.07 -6.56
CA ILE A 1122 -49.34 -14.51 -6.32
C ILE A 1122 -50.78 -14.94 -6.04
N ASN A 1123 -51.34 -15.80 -6.88
CA ASN A 1123 -52.68 -16.36 -6.75
C ASN A 1123 -52.62 -17.89 -6.70
N ASN A 1124 -53.15 -18.47 -5.62
CA ASN A 1124 -53.07 -19.89 -5.29
C ASN A 1124 -51.64 -20.45 -5.42
N GLY A 1125 -50.65 -19.69 -4.96
CA GLY A 1125 -49.22 -20.07 -5.03
C GLY A 1125 -48.61 -20.02 -6.44
N SER A 1126 -49.28 -19.37 -7.40
CA SER A 1126 -48.86 -19.27 -8.80
C SER A 1126 -48.98 -17.85 -9.37
N ILE A 1127 -48.31 -17.60 -10.49
CA ILE A 1127 -48.48 -16.41 -11.33
C ILE A 1127 -48.76 -16.85 -12.77
N THR A 1128 -49.67 -16.15 -13.45
CA THR A 1128 -49.86 -16.28 -14.90
C THR A 1128 -49.35 -15.03 -15.59
N VAL A 1129 -48.37 -15.19 -16.46
CA VAL A 1129 -47.63 -14.07 -17.04
C VAL A 1129 -47.46 -14.25 -18.54
N THR A 1130 -47.62 -13.15 -19.27
CA THR A 1130 -47.35 -13.07 -20.71
C THR A 1130 -46.11 -12.23 -20.95
N LEU A 1131 -45.16 -12.78 -21.70
CA LEU A 1131 -43.96 -12.10 -22.17
C LEU A 1131 -44.02 -11.93 -23.68
N ALA A 1132 -43.68 -10.74 -24.16
CA ALA A 1132 -43.46 -10.44 -25.57
C ALA A 1132 -42.25 -11.22 -26.12
N PRO A 1133 -42.06 -11.29 -27.45
CA PRO A 1133 -40.89 -11.92 -28.05
C PRO A 1133 -39.57 -11.41 -27.45
N LYS A 1134 -38.67 -12.32 -27.06
CA LYS A 1134 -37.34 -11.99 -26.48
C LYS A 1134 -37.38 -11.14 -25.20
N GLU A 1135 -38.52 -11.01 -24.54
CA GLU A 1135 -38.67 -10.19 -23.35
C GLU A 1135 -38.08 -10.88 -22.11
N VAL A 1136 -37.53 -10.05 -21.21
CA VAL A 1136 -37.14 -10.43 -19.84
C VAL A 1136 -38.02 -9.65 -18.86
N LYS A 1137 -38.53 -10.32 -17.84
CA LYS A 1137 -39.19 -9.68 -16.70
C LYS A 1137 -38.51 -10.08 -15.40
N ILE A 1138 -38.34 -9.12 -14.50
CA ILE A 1138 -37.75 -9.32 -13.18
C ILE A 1138 -38.75 -8.82 -12.15
N PHE A 1139 -39.38 -9.73 -11.43
CA PHE A 1139 -40.36 -9.41 -10.42
C PHE A 1139 -39.74 -9.47 -9.02
N THR A 1140 -39.85 -8.38 -8.27
CA THR A 1140 -39.48 -8.33 -6.85
C THR A 1140 -40.68 -7.81 -6.03
N ARG A 1141 -40.64 -7.95 -4.70
CA ARG A 1141 -41.74 -7.54 -3.81
C ARG A 1141 -42.02 -6.04 -3.81
#